data_AF-A0A3N0YFP2-F1
#
_entry.id   AF-A0A3N0YFP2-F1
#
_cell.length_a   1.000
_cell.length_b   1.000
_cell.length_c   1.000
_cell.angle_alpha   90.00
_cell.angle_beta   90.00
_cell.angle_gamma   90.00
#
_symmetry.space_group_name_H-M   'P 1'
#
loop_
_entity.id
_entity.type
_entity.pdbx_description
1 polymer ?
#
loop_
_entity_poly.entity_id
_entity_poly.type
_entity_poly.pdbx_seq_one_letter_code
_entity_poly.pdbx_strand_id
1 'polypeptide(L)'
;MATRRLTDAFLLMRNNAIQNRQILAEQVSTYDPRRTLNTRSNAALADDRMALVSGISLDPEAAIGVTKRLPPKWVEGVDEIQYEITRIRQKMKELASLHDKHMNRPTLDDSSEEEHAIEITTQEITQMFHRCQRAVTGLQTQSHHCTEQENRLLTNVVSSLAQSLQELSINFRHTQSSYLKRMKNREERSKHFFDSGPLVEDDEDIALYDRGFTDDQLVLVQQNSVVVEEREREIRQIVQSISDLNEIFRDLAGMVVEQGTVLDRIDFNVEQACVKTDEGLQQLQKGSRDGQEKRKVKVHLPSEERLSFGWKMANVVLEFKASAGDSEPQNRPVLIVGQLANLQQINWTQVKGKLQPVVTKEIWQAALSSLNPNPTDSCPLYLSHAAVAALPSRVSRHNSPSSGHFLTRLVRTCLPAGNNRCIVMVCERSDVFASACAIARAFPLFTRRSASSRRTEKKHVTVEFVSVGQDNGPLEVSTLECLANAADGVRLAARIVDTPCSEMNTDNFLEASVSPRCLDSSEIKAVGNSLGITPTIIRGEELKQKGFGGIYGVGKAAQHPPALAVLSHTPSGATQTIAWVGKGIVYDTGGLSIKGKTTMPGMKRDCGGAAAILGAFKATVKQGFKDNLHAVFCLAENSVGPTATRPDDIHTMYSGKTVEINNTDAEGRLVLSDGVVYASKDLSADIILDMATLTGAQGISTGKYHAAVMTNNEQWEAACVRAGRSSGDLAHPLVYCPELHFSEFTSAVADMKNSVADRENAQSSCAGLFIGSHLGFDWPGIWVHVDIASPVHAGERATGFGVAMLLALFGQASEDPLLNSVSPLGASTVKSASEDQMERDCKRRRLV
;
A
#
# COMPACT_ATOMS: atom_id res chain seq x y z
N MET A 1 7.93 -12.38 -3.33
CA MET A 1 8.37 -12.58 -4.72
C MET A 1 7.27 -12.07 -5.62
N ALA A 2 7.54 -11.09 -6.49
CA ALA A 2 6.69 -10.90 -7.65
C ALA A 2 6.92 -12.14 -8.52
N THR A 3 5.92 -13.01 -8.61
CA THR A 3 5.97 -14.16 -9.51
C THR A 3 6.02 -13.63 -10.93
N ARG A 4 7.23 -13.45 -11.47
CA ARG A 4 7.41 -13.43 -12.92
C ARG A 4 6.82 -14.74 -13.44
N ARG A 5 5.87 -14.66 -14.36
CA ARG A 5 5.23 -15.84 -14.93
C ARG A 5 6.36 -16.68 -15.56
N LEU A 6 6.34 -18.00 -15.34
CA LEU A 6 7.32 -18.93 -15.94
C LEU A 6 7.38 -18.77 -17.47
N THR A 7 6.27 -18.34 -18.06
CA THR A 7 6.13 -17.97 -19.47
C THR A 7 7.02 -16.79 -19.89
N ASP A 8 7.16 -15.77 -19.04
CA ASP A 8 8.04 -14.62 -19.32
C ASP A 8 9.51 -15.04 -19.22
N ALA A 9 9.84 -15.91 -18.25
CA ALA A 9 11.18 -16.47 -18.14
C ALA A 9 11.52 -17.35 -19.36
N PHE A 10 10.57 -18.16 -19.84
CA PHE A 10 10.72 -18.98 -21.03
C PHE A 10 10.84 -18.14 -22.31
N LEU A 11 9.98 -17.13 -22.50
CA LEU A 11 10.04 -16.23 -23.65
C LEU A 11 11.32 -15.39 -23.65
N LEU A 12 11.76 -14.93 -22.47
CA LEU A 12 12.99 -14.16 -22.33
C LEU A 12 14.23 -15.04 -22.54
N MET A 13 14.24 -16.28 -22.03
CA MET A 13 15.29 -17.26 -22.32
C MET A 13 15.33 -17.66 -23.80
N ARG A 14 14.16 -17.83 -24.44
CA ARG A 14 14.04 -18.15 -25.87
C ARG A 14 14.51 -16.97 -26.73
N ASN A 15 14.06 -15.76 -26.43
CA ASN A 15 14.43 -14.56 -27.18
C ASN A 15 15.92 -14.24 -27.00
N ASN A 16 16.49 -14.45 -25.81
CA ASN A 16 17.94 -14.39 -25.59
C ASN A 16 18.69 -15.51 -26.33
N ALA A 17 18.12 -16.71 -26.44
CA ALA A 17 18.73 -17.80 -27.22
C ALA A 17 18.68 -17.55 -28.73
N ILE A 18 17.62 -16.92 -29.24
CA ILE A 18 17.49 -16.50 -30.64
C ILE A 18 18.43 -15.32 -30.95
N GLN A 19 18.51 -14.32 -30.07
CA GLN A 19 19.49 -13.23 -30.18
C GLN A 19 20.92 -13.76 -30.11
N ASN A 20 21.25 -14.68 -29.20
CA ASN A 20 22.57 -15.29 -29.16
C ASN A 20 22.87 -16.13 -30.41
N ARG A 21 21.88 -16.78 -31.02
CA ARG A 21 22.03 -17.48 -32.31
C ARG A 21 22.29 -16.50 -33.46
N GLN A 22 21.61 -15.36 -33.49
CA GLN A 22 21.80 -14.32 -34.50
C GLN A 22 23.15 -13.61 -34.33
N ILE A 23 23.58 -13.33 -33.10
CA ILE A 23 24.91 -12.78 -32.79
C ILE A 23 26.02 -13.74 -33.21
N LEU A 24 25.85 -15.05 -32.97
CA LEU A 24 26.78 -16.08 -33.44
C LEU A 24 26.75 -16.25 -34.97
N ALA A 25 25.60 -16.09 -35.62
CA ALA A 25 25.48 -16.13 -37.08
C ALA A 25 26.07 -14.88 -37.75
N GLU A 26 25.93 -13.70 -37.15
CA GLU A 26 26.55 -12.45 -37.60
C GLU A 26 28.07 -12.46 -37.40
N GLN A 27 28.57 -13.06 -36.30
CA GLN A 27 30.02 -13.25 -36.09
C GLN A 27 30.65 -14.28 -37.04
N VAL A 28 29.86 -15.19 -37.62
CA VAL A 28 30.31 -16.14 -38.66
C VAL A 28 30.20 -15.52 -40.07
N SER A 29 29.34 -14.52 -40.27
CA SER A 29 29.11 -13.87 -41.58
C SER A 29 30.12 -12.77 -41.93
N THR A 30 31.03 -12.40 -41.03
CA THR A 30 32.09 -11.40 -41.27
C THR A 30 33.47 -12.01 -41.58
N TYR A 31 33.52 -13.22 -42.18
CA TYR A 31 34.78 -13.83 -42.62
C TYR A 31 34.99 -13.67 -44.13
N ASP A 32 36.03 -12.91 -44.49
CA ASP A 32 36.50 -12.61 -45.84
C ASP A 32 36.84 -13.90 -46.64
N PRO A 33 36.31 -14.11 -47.87
CA PRO A 33 36.54 -15.34 -48.65
C PRO A 33 37.90 -15.38 -49.38
N ARG A 34 38.92 -14.64 -48.95
CA ARG A 34 40.27 -14.66 -49.56
C ARG A 34 41.39 -14.96 -48.57
N ARG A 35 41.45 -16.20 -48.06
CA ARG A 35 42.72 -16.86 -47.67
C ARG A 35 42.51 -18.35 -47.44
N THR A 36 42.90 -19.16 -48.41
CA THR A 36 43.03 -20.61 -48.26
C THR A 36 44.43 -20.98 -47.75
N LEU A 37 44.46 -22.11 -47.04
CA LEU A 37 45.55 -23.06 -46.80
C LEU A 37 46.36 -22.97 -45.49
N ASN A 38 46.33 -24.13 -44.82
CA ASN A 38 47.23 -24.67 -43.80
C ASN A 38 47.23 -24.04 -42.40
N THR A 39 46.55 -24.70 -41.45
CA THR A 39 47.21 -25.47 -40.37
C THR A 39 46.19 -26.23 -39.51
N ARG A 40 46.44 -27.54 -39.31
CA ARG A 40 45.81 -28.39 -38.29
C ARG A 40 46.33 -28.00 -36.90
N SER A 41 45.46 -27.53 -36.01
CA SER A 41 45.53 -27.71 -34.55
C SER A 41 44.39 -26.88 -33.91
N ASN A 42 43.83 -27.36 -32.80
CA ASN A 42 42.78 -26.75 -31.96
C ASN A 42 41.34 -27.28 -32.10
N ALA A 43 41.16 -28.56 -32.42
CA ALA A 43 39.88 -29.28 -32.18
C ALA A 43 39.98 -30.20 -30.94
N ALA A 44 40.54 -29.71 -29.83
CA ALA A 44 40.79 -30.52 -28.63
C ALA A 44 40.43 -29.80 -27.30
N LEU A 45 39.57 -28.77 -27.32
CA LEU A 45 39.26 -27.99 -26.11
C LEU A 45 37.76 -27.71 -25.89
N ALA A 46 36.86 -28.49 -26.50
CA ALA A 46 35.42 -28.28 -26.35
C ALA A 46 34.64 -29.55 -25.94
N ASP A 47 35.30 -30.57 -25.40
CA ASP A 47 34.66 -31.86 -25.07
C ASP A 47 34.52 -32.16 -23.56
N ASP A 48 35.04 -31.30 -22.67
CA ASP A 48 35.09 -31.57 -21.22
C ASP A 48 33.97 -30.93 -20.37
N ARG A 49 32.84 -30.53 -20.97
CA ARG A 49 31.70 -29.96 -20.21
C ARG A 49 30.35 -30.65 -20.38
N MET A 50 30.31 -31.83 -20.99
CA MET A 50 29.10 -32.66 -21.13
C MET A 50 29.22 -34.01 -20.44
N ALA A 51 29.85 -34.05 -19.27
CA ALA A 51 29.79 -35.17 -18.35
C ALA A 51 29.24 -34.70 -17.01
N LEU A 52 27.92 -34.79 -16.80
CA LEU A 52 27.25 -34.96 -15.49
C LEU A 52 25.72 -35.07 -15.63
N VAL A 53 25.24 -36.01 -16.45
CA VAL A 53 23.97 -36.72 -16.21
C VAL A 53 24.19 -38.17 -16.66
N SER A 54 24.64 -39.01 -15.74
CA SER A 54 24.90 -40.42 -16.03
C SER A 54 23.62 -41.25 -15.89
N GLY A 55 23.32 -42.03 -16.94
CA GLY A 55 22.89 -43.41 -16.81
C GLY A 55 21.47 -43.72 -17.24
N ILE A 56 21.28 -44.20 -18.47
CA ILE A 56 20.82 -45.58 -18.78
C ILE A 56 20.94 -45.81 -20.31
N SER A 57 21.56 -46.94 -20.65
CA SER A 57 21.64 -47.63 -21.95
C SER A 57 22.78 -47.26 -22.91
N LEU A 58 23.61 -48.27 -23.18
CA LEU A 58 24.72 -48.33 -24.13
C LEU A 58 24.20 -48.64 -25.54
N ASP A 59 24.04 -47.62 -26.39
CA ASP A 59 24.24 -47.75 -27.84
C ASP A 59 24.33 -46.35 -28.50
N PRO A 60 25.50 -45.89 -29.00
CA PRO A 60 25.67 -44.51 -29.49
C PRO A 60 25.01 -44.19 -30.85
N GLU A 61 24.57 -45.20 -31.62
CA GLU A 61 23.97 -44.98 -32.95
C GLU A 61 22.43 -45.00 -32.97
N ALA A 62 21.78 -45.41 -31.88
CA ALA A 62 20.31 -45.46 -31.80
C ALA A 62 19.66 -44.14 -31.36
N ALA A 63 20.44 -43.15 -30.88
CA ALA A 63 19.92 -41.91 -30.30
C ALA A 63 19.76 -40.74 -31.30
N ILE A 64 20.07 -40.94 -32.59
CA ILE A 64 20.03 -39.87 -33.62
C ILE A 64 18.74 -39.89 -34.46
N GLY A 65 17.83 -40.84 -34.23
CA GLY A 65 16.50 -40.86 -34.86
C GLY A 65 15.39 -40.55 -33.86
N VAL A 66 14.43 -39.67 -34.23
CA VAL A 66 13.20 -39.28 -33.50
C VAL A 66 13.42 -38.07 -32.55
N THR A 67 13.27 -36.80 -32.94
CA THR A 67 12.25 -36.15 -33.78
C THR A 67 12.79 -34.85 -34.42
N LYS A 68 12.93 -34.80 -35.75
CA LYS A 68 12.79 -33.52 -36.48
C LYS A 68 11.29 -33.27 -36.65
N ARG A 69 10.64 -32.59 -35.71
CA ARG A 69 9.32 -32.00 -35.97
C ARG A 69 9.54 -30.56 -36.42
N LEU A 70 9.06 -30.23 -37.62
CA LEU A 70 8.96 -28.86 -38.10
C LEU A 70 8.09 -28.06 -37.12
N PRO A 71 8.39 -26.78 -36.85
CA PRO A 71 7.59 -25.96 -35.95
C PRO A 71 6.13 -25.93 -36.42
N PRO A 72 5.14 -25.91 -35.49
CA PRO A 72 3.73 -25.88 -35.85
C PRO A 72 3.41 -24.69 -36.76
N LYS A 73 2.55 -24.89 -37.76
CA LYS A 73 2.21 -23.85 -38.76
C LYS A 73 1.65 -22.56 -38.15
N TRP A 74 1.01 -22.64 -36.98
CA TRP A 74 0.49 -21.47 -36.27
C TRP A 74 1.59 -20.55 -35.73
N VAL A 75 2.84 -21.02 -35.60
CA VAL A 75 3.96 -20.22 -35.11
C VAL A 75 4.28 -19.07 -36.08
N GLU A 76 4.19 -19.31 -37.39
CA GLU A 76 4.38 -18.26 -38.41
C GLU A 76 3.32 -17.15 -38.27
N GLY A 77 2.07 -17.53 -38.00
CA GLY A 77 0.99 -16.57 -37.76
C GLY A 77 1.15 -15.77 -36.45
N VAL A 78 1.78 -16.36 -35.43
CA VAL A 78 2.11 -15.64 -34.19
C VAL A 78 3.17 -14.58 -34.43
N ASP A 79 4.21 -14.90 -35.20
CA ASP A 79 5.28 -13.97 -35.53
C ASP A 79 4.76 -12.82 -36.41
N GLU A 80 3.84 -13.09 -37.34
CA GLU A 80 3.16 -12.07 -38.15
C GLU A 80 2.33 -11.09 -37.28
N ILE A 81 1.57 -11.60 -36.31
CA ILE A 81 0.79 -10.76 -35.38
C ILE A 81 1.70 -9.92 -34.48
N GLN A 82 2.81 -10.49 -33.98
CA GLN A 82 3.78 -9.74 -33.16
C GLN A 82 4.47 -8.63 -33.96
N TYR A 83 4.75 -8.88 -35.24
CA TYR A 83 5.26 -7.87 -36.15
C TYR A 83 4.26 -6.72 -36.36
N GLU A 84 3.00 -7.04 -36.65
CA GLU A 84 1.95 -6.03 -36.81
C GLU A 84 1.68 -5.23 -35.52
N ILE A 85 1.70 -5.87 -34.34
CA ILE A 85 1.65 -5.21 -33.02
C ILE A 85 2.77 -4.18 -32.86
N THR A 86 3.98 -4.52 -33.30
CA THR A 86 5.15 -3.62 -33.25
C THR A 86 4.97 -2.44 -34.19
N ARG A 87 4.40 -2.68 -35.38
CA ARG A 87 4.10 -1.65 -36.38
C ARG A 87 2.98 -0.70 -35.91
N ILE A 88 1.95 -1.22 -35.24
CA ILE A 88 0.90 -0.40 -34.59
C ILE A 88 1.55 0.54 -33.57
N ARG A 89 2.43 0.01 -32.70
CA ARG A 89 3.14 0.84 -31.70
C ARG A 89 3.93 1.98 -32.34
N GLN A 90 4.56 1.73 -33.49
CA GLN A 90 5.33 2.75 -34.20
C GLN A 90 4.41 3.82 -34.79
N LYS A 91 3.34 3.42 -35.48
CA LYS A 91 2.34 4.35 -36.05
C LYS A 91 1.63 5.19 -34.98
N MET A 92 1.37 4.62 -33.79
CA MET A 92 0.82 5.38 -32.66
C MET A 92 1.77 6.48 -32.16
N LYS A 93 3.10 6.28 -32.24
CA LYS A 93 4.08 7.32 -31.92
C LYS A 93 4.12 8.42 -32.98
N GLU A 94 4.04 8.04 -34.26
CA GLU A 94 3.94 8.99 -35.37
C GLU A 94 2.69 9.86 -35.22
N LEU A 95 1.55 9.25 -34.90
CA LEU A 95 0.30 9.97 -34.65
C LEU A 95 0.38 10.93 -33.46
N ALA A 96 1.00 10.51 -32.36
CA ALA A 96 1.21 11.40 -31.21
C ALA A 96 2.07 12.62 -31.57
N SER A 97 3.10 12.44 -32.42
CA SER A 97 3.90 13.54 -32.93
C SER A 97 3.10 14.48 -33.84
N LEU A 98 2.19 13.96 -34.66
CA LEU A 98 1.30 14.77 -35.50
C LEU A 98 0.29 15.56 -34.65
N HIS A 99 -0.28 14.93 -33.62
CA HIS A 99 -1.17 15.61 -32.66
C HIS A 99 -0.46 16.79 -31.97
N ASP A 100 0.77 16.61 -31.49
CA ASP A 100 1.52 17.69 -30.84
C ASP A 100 1.92 18.79 -31.83
N LYS A 101 2.25 18.44 -33.07
CA LYS A 101 2.55 19.42 -34.12
C LYS A 101 1.32 20.28 -34.46
N HIS A 102 0.16 19.64 -34.61
CA HIS A 102 -1.11 20.32 -34.88
C HIS A 102 -1.55 21.24 -33.72
N MET A 103 -1.38 20.78 -32.47
CA MET A 103 -1.75 21.57 -31.29
C MET A 103 -0.88 22.80 -31.06
N ASN A 104 0.38 22.79 -31.50
CA ASN A 104 1.34 23.87 -31.26
C ASN A 104 1.41 24.89 -32.42
N ARG A 105 0.49 24.82 -33.38
CA ARG A 105 0.48 25.69 -34.57
C ARG A 105 -0.09 27.10 -34.30
N PRO A 106 0.51 28.18 -34.85
CA PRO A 106 -0.08 29.52 -34.88
C PRO A 106 -1.38 29.58 -35.70
N THR A 107 -2.33 30.45 -35.31
CA THR A 107 -3.71 30.51 -35.82
C THR A 107 -3.92 31.01 -37.27
N LEU A 108 -2.86 31.28 -38.04
CA LEU A 108 -2.94 31.97 -39.35
C LEU A 108 -2.39 31.16 -40.53
N ASP A 109 -2.17 29.86 -40.36
CA ASP A 109 -1.59 29.01 -41.38
C ASP A 109 -2.60 27.89 -41.70
N ASP A 110 -3.15 27.92 -42.91
CA ASP A 110 -4.20 27.02 -43.41
C ASP A 110 -3.58 25.98 -44.36
N SER A 111 -2.96 24.94 -43.80
CA SER A 111 -2.58 23.76 -44.59
C SER A 111 -3.37 22.53 -44.14
N SER A 112 -4.27 22.09 -45.01
CA SER A 112 -5.09 20.86 -44.91
C SER A 112 -4.23 19.56 -44.86
N GLU A 113 -2.93 19.65 -45.12
CA GLU A 113 -2.03 18.50 -45.24
C GLU A 113 -1.81 17.75 -43.91
N GLU A 114 -1.71 18.44 -42.78
CA GLU A 114 -1.44 17.82 -41.48
C GLU A 114 -2.68 17.17 -40.87
N GLU A 115 -3.83 17.82 -41.02
CA GLU A 115 -5.15 17.26 -40.65
C GLU A 115 -5.42 15.99 -41.46
N HIS A 116 -5.17 16.05 -42.78
CA HIS A 116 -5.30 14.87 -43.64
C HIS A 116 -4.30 13.76 -43.26
N ALA A 117 -3.08 14.10 -42.84
CA ALA A 117 -2.11 13.12 -42.36
C ALA A 117 -2.55 12.45 -41.03
N ILE A 118 -3.18 13.19 -40.12
CA ILE A 118 -3.76 12.66 -38.87
C ILE A 118 -4.92 11.71 -39.20
N GLU A 119 -5.80 12.08 -40.13
CA GLU A 119 -6.91 11.26 -40.59
C GLU A 119 -6.41 9.94 -41.19
N ILE A 120 -5.49 10.00 -42.16
CA ILE A 120 -4.90 8.82 -42.81
C ILE A 120 -4.24 7.91 -41.77
N THR A 121 -3.42 8.46 -40.87
CA THR A 121 -2.69 7.67 -39.88
C THR A 121 -3.64 7.01 -38.87
N THR A 122 -4.73 7.70 -38.48
CA THR A 122 -5.77 7.16 -37.58
C THR A 122 -6.54 6.02 -38.24
N GLN A 123 -6.89 6.17 -39.53
CA GLN A 123 -7.53 5.12 -40.31
C GLN A 123 -6.60 3.91 -40.50
N GLU A 124 -5.33 4.13 -40.82
CA GLU A 124 -4.32 3.06 -40.95
C GLU A 124 -4.19 2.25 -39.66
N ILE A 125 -4.08 2.91 -38.50
CA ILE A 125 -3.97 2.23 -37.22
C ILE A 125 -5.23 1.42 -36.91
N THR A 126 -6.41 1.98 -37.17
CA THR A 126 -7.70 1.28 -36.96
C THR A 126 -7.80 0.03 -37.85
N GLN A 127 -7.39 0.13 -39.12
CA GLN A 127 -7.31 -1.02 -40.02
C GLN A 127 -6.31 -2.08 -39.54
N MET A 128 -5.16 -1.67 -39.01
CA MET A 128 -4.16 -2.59 -38.45
C MET A 128 -4.69 -3.32 -37.21
N PHE A 129 -5.46 -2.65 -36.34
CA PHE A 129 -6.14 -3.30 -35.22
C PHE A 129 -7.14 -4.36 -35.70
N HIS A 130 -7.95 -4.08 -36.72
CA HIS A 130 -8.85 -5.08 -37.31
C HIS A 130 -8.10 -6.25 -37.96
N ARG A 131 -6.97 -6.00 -38.64
CA ARG A 131 -6.13 -7.07 -39.20
C ARG A 131 -5.56 -7.96 -38.11
N CYS A 132 -5.02 -7.37 -37.04
CA CYS A 132 -4.52 -8.12 -35.88
C CYS A 132 -5.64 -8.92 -35.21
N GLN A 133 -6.81 -8.33 -35.01
CA GLN A 133 -7.96 -9.02 -34.43
C GLN A 133 -8.36 -10.23 -35.28
N ARG A 134 -8.54 -10.07 -36.60
CA ARG A 134 -8.87 -11.18 -37.51
C ARG A 134 -7.79 -12.27 -37.52
N ALA A 135 -6.51 -11.89 -37.45
CA ALA A 135 -5.40 -12.85 -37.40
C ALA A 135 -5.40 -13.63 -36.07
N VAL A 136 -5.65 -12.97 -34.94
CA VAL A 136 -5.75 -13.63 -33.62
C VAL A 136 -6.96 -14.58 -33.58
N THR A 137 -8.11 -14.18 -34.12
CA THR A 137 -9.29 -15.06 -34.26
C THR A 137 -9.03 -16.21 -35.24
N GLY A 138 -8.27 -15.96 -36.32
CA GLY A 138 -7.85 -16.98 -37.29
C GLY A 138 -6.89 -18.02 -36.71
N LEU A 139 -6.09 -17.66 -35.71
CA LEU A 139 -5.27 -18.63 -34.98
C LEU A 139 -6.11 -19.59 -34.13
N GLN A 140 -7.26 -19.15 -33.61
CA GLN A 140 -8.15 -20.03 -32.83
C GLN A 140 -8.78 -21.13 -33.68
N THR A 141 -9.09 -20.86 -34.95
CA THR A 141 -9.70 -21.85 -35.85
C THR A 141 -8.71 -22.93 -36.32
N GLN A 142 -7.40 -22.70 -36.20
CA GLN A 142 -6.35 -23.70 -36.46
C GLN A 142 -6.21 -24.77 -35.36
N SER A 143 -6.96 -24.63 -34.25
CA SER A 143 -7.09 -25.60 -33.14
C SER A 143 -7.40 -27.03 -33.60
N HIS A 144 -8.15 -27.19 -34.70
CA HIS A 144 -8.60 -28.49 -35.20
C HIS A 144 -7.49 -29.42 -35.73
N HIS A 145 -6.29 -28.90 -36.02
CA HIS A 145 -5.17 -29.67 -36.58
C HIS A 145 -3.99 -29.85 -35.60
N CYS A 146 -4.16 -29.47 -34.33
CA CYS A 146 -3.11 -29.48 -33.32
C CYS A 146 -3.24 -30.68 -32.36
N THR A 147 -2.12 -31.20 -31.86
CA THR A 147 -2.14 -32.17 -30.74
C THR A 147 -2.67 -31.51 -29.46
N GLU A 148 -3.15 -32.28 -28.49
CA GLU A 148 -3.76 -31.73 -27.26
C GLU A 148 -2.81 -30.79 -26.48
N GLN A 149 -1.51 -31.08 -26.48
CA GLN A 149 -0.49 -30.22 -25.87
C GLN A 149 -0.24 -28.94 -26.68
N GLU A 150 -0.21 -29.03 -28.02
CA GLU A 150 -0.07 -27.87 -28.90
C GLU A 150 -1.31 -26.98 -28.85
N ASN A 151 -2.50 -27.55 -28.68
CA ASN A 151 -3.74 -26.80 -28.56
C ASN A 151 -3.78 -25.97 -27.26
N ARG A 152 -3.30 -26.54 -26.14
CA ARG A 152 -3.13 -25.79 -24.88
C ARG A 152 -2.13 -24.65 -25.01
N LEU A 153 -1.02 -24.87 -25.72
CA LEU A 153 -0.02 -23.83 -25.98
C LEU A 153 -0.57 -22.72 -26.89
N LEU A 154 -1.20 -23.08 -28.01
CA LEU A 154 -1.83 -22.16 -28.94
C LEU A 154 -2.87 -21.29 -28.24
N THR A 155 -3.70 -21.89 -27.39
CA THR A 155 -4.70 -21.19 -26.59
C THR A 155 -4.07 -20.11 -25.69
N ASN A 156 -3.01 -20.47 -24.95
CA ASN A 156 -2.29 -19.51 -24.10
C ASN A 156 -1.63 -18.38 -24.90
N VAL A 157 -1.09 -18.70 -26.08
CA VAL A 157 -0.47 -17.72 -26.97
C VAL A 157 -1.51 -16.75 -27.52
N VAL A 158 -2.67 -17.24 -27.96
CA VAL A 158 -3.80 -16.41 -28.40
C VAL A 158 -4.26 -15.46 -27.28
N SER A 159 -4.38 -15.93 -26.03
CA SER A 159 -4.73 -15.06 -24.89
C SER A 159 -3.68 -13.98 -24.63
N SER A 160 -2.40 -14.31 -24.73
CA SER A 160 -1.30 -13.34 -24.56
C SER A 160 -1.30 -12.26 -25.65
N LEU A 161 -1.54 -12.68 -26.91
CA LEU A 161 -1.66 -11.76 -28.05
C LEU A 161 -2.91 -10.87 -27.92
N ALA A 162 -4.05 -11.44 -27.51
CA ALA A 162 -5.29 -10.69 -27.28
C ALA A 162 -5.11 -9.66 -26.15
N GLN A 163 -4.45 -10.02 -25.05
CA GLN A 163 -4.13 -9.09 -23.96
C GLN A 163 -3.22 -7.95 -24.44
N SER A 164 -2.17 -8.27 -25.21
CA SER A 164 -1.24 -7.27 -25.77
C SER A 164 -1.95 -6.29 -26.71
N LEU A 165 -2.89 -6.78 -27.52
CA LEU A 165 -3.69 -5.97 -28.44
C LEU A 165 -4.72 -5.10 -27.67
N GLN A 166 -5.29 -5.64 -26.58
CA GLN A 166 -6.21 -4.91 -25.70
C GLN A 166 -5.51 -3.75 -24.98
N GLU A 167 -4.30 -3.96 -24.45
CA GLU A 167 -3.49 -2.92 -23.84
C GLU A 167 -3.15 -1.80 -24.84
N LEU A 168 -2.83 -2.17 -26.09
CA LEU A 168 -2.58 -1.18 -27.15
C LEU A 168 -3.82 -0.39 -27.54
N SER A 169 -4.98 -1.04 -27.62
CA SER A 169 -6.27 -0.37 -27.89
C SER A 169 -6.64 0.62 -26.77
N ILE A 170 -6.39 0.27 -25.50
CA ILE A 170 -6.57 1.19 -24.36
C ILE A 170 -5.67 2.42 -24.51
N ASN A 171 -4.38 2.21 -24.79
CA ASN A 171 -3.43 3.31 -24.95
C ASN A 171 -3.82 4.22 -26.13
N PHE A 172 -4.26 3.66 -27.26
CA PHE A 172 -4.68 4.44 -28.41
C PHE A 172 -5.91 5.30 -28.12
N ARG A 173 -6.94 4.72 -27.48
CA ARG A 173 -8.14 5.48 -27.07
C ARG A 173 -7.81 6.60 -26.09
N HIS A 174 -6.88 6.37 -25.16
CA HIS A 174 -6.42 7.43 -24.26
C HIS A 174 -5.72 8.57 -24.99
N THR A 175 -4.84 8.27 -25.95
CA THR A 175 -4.16 9.29 -26.77
C THR A 175 -5.16 10.10 -27.59
N GLN A 176 -6.14 9.43 -28.23
CA GLN A 176 -7.20 10.10 -29.00
C GLN A 176 -8.13 10.94 -28.12
N SER A 177 -8.53 10.44 -26.95
CA SER A 177 -9.38 11.17 -26.00
C SER A 177 -8.66 12.40 -25.43
N SER A 178 -7.36 12.30 -25.16
CA SER A 178 -6.52 13.42 -24.73
C SER A 178 -6.42 14.50 -25.81
N TYR A 179 -6.20 14.10 -27.07
CA TYR A 179 -6.18 15.02 -28.21
C TYR A 179 -7.53 15.71 -28.41
N LEU A 180 -8.64 14.97 -28.37
CA LEU A 180 -10.01 15.52 -28.44
C LEU A 180 -10.29 16.54 -27.34
N LYS A 181 -9.87 16.27 -26.10
CA LYS A 181 -10.03 17.20 -24.97
C LYS A 181 -9.22 18.49 -25.19
N ARG A 182 -7.99 18.37 -25.71
CA ARG A 182 -7.15 19.53 -26.03
C ARG A 182 -7.73 20.38 -27.16
N MET A 183 -8.36 19.75 -28.16
CA MET A 183 -9.05 20.45 -29.24
C MET A 183 -10.29 21.22 -28.75
N LYS A 184 -11.17 20.59 -27.96
CA LYS A 184 -12.35 21.27 -27.38
C LYS A 184 -11.96 22.47 -26.52
N ASN A 185 -10.93 22.32 -25.69
CA ASN A 185 -10.42 23.41 -24.85
C ASN A 185 -9.81 24.58 -25.66
N ARG A 186 -9.39 24.35 -26.91
CA ARG A 186 -8.93 25.40 -27.84
C ARG A 186 -10.12 26.10 -28.49
N GLU A 187 -11.17 25.35 -28.83
CA GLU A 187 -12.41 25.88 -29.41
C GLU A 187 -13.18 26.78 -28.43
N GLU A 188 -13.32 26.36 -27.17
CA GLU A 188 -13.96 27.16 -26.11
C GLU A 188 -13.22 28.49 -25.87
N ARG A 189 -11.89 28.48 -25.95
CA ARG A 189 -11.07 29.70 -25.86
C ARG A 189 -11.24 30.62 -27.07
N SER A 190 -11.40 30.07 -28.27
CA SER A 190 -11.71 30.88 -29.45
C SER A 190 -13.12 31.48 -29.40
N LYS A 191 -14.13 30.75 -28.90
CA LYS A 191 -15.50 31.27 -28.74
C LYS A 191 -15.57 32.44 -27.76
N HIS A 192 -14.84 32.39 -26.64
CA HIS A 192 -14.77 33.49 -25.68
C HIS A 192 -14.17 34.79 -26.24
N PHE A 193 -13.28 34.70 -27.24
CA PHE A 193 -12.65 35.89 -27.83
C PHE A 193 -13.60 36.67 -28.76
N PHE A 194 -14.62 36.01 -29.33
CA PHE A 194 -15.60 36.64 -30.24
C PHE A 194 -16.94 36.98 -29.57
N ASP A 195 -17.25 36.37 -28.43
CA ASP A 195 -18.47 36.67 -27.65
C ASP A 195 -18.33 37.92 -26.76
N SER A 196 -17.13 38.52 -26.72
CA SER A 196 -16.87 39.79 -26.03
C SER A 196 -17.20 40.98 -26.95
N GLY A 197 -18.49 41.28 -27.11
CA GLY A 197 -18.94 42.56 -27.67
C GLY A 197 -18.57 43.75 -26.75
N PRO A 198 -18.43 44.98 -27.27
CA PRO A 198 -17.82 46.07 -26.52
C PRO A 198 -18.69 46.47 -25.33
N LEU A 199 -18.03 46.59 -24.17
CA LEU A 199 -18.54 47.17 -22.94
C LEU A 199 -19.01 48.60 -23.20
N VAL A 200 -20.28 48.87 -22.92
CA VAL A 200 -20.81 50.24 -22.78
C VAL A 200 -21.24 50.39 -21.32
N GLU A 201 -20.60 51.35 -20.65
CA GLU A 201 -20.93 51.83 -19.31
C GLU A 201 -22.34 52.44 -19.25
N ASP A 202 -22.93 52.40 -18.07
CA ASP A 202 -24.26 52.89 -17.72
C ASP A 202 -24.54 54.32 -18.24
N ASP A 203 -25.68 54.51 -18.92
CA ASP A 203 -26.61 55.63 -18.66
C ASP A 203 -27.94 55.47 -19.43
N GLU A 204 -28.95 56.19 -18.92
CA GLU A 204 -30.40 56.16 -19.12
C GLU A 204 -31.00 55.98 -20.55
N ASP A 205 -32.20 55.37 -20.56
CA ASP A 205 -33.27 55.34 -21.58
C ASP A 205 -32.94 55.79 -23.02
N ILE A 206 -33.06 54.89 -24.01
CA ILE A 206 -33.66 55.16 -25.33
C ILE A 206 -33.88 53.83 -26.09
N ALA A 207 -35.12 53.63 -26.56
CA ALA A 207 -35.50 52.60 -27.50
C ALA A 207 -34.84 52.83 -28.88
N LEU A 208 -33.91 51.95 -29.29
CA LEU A 208 -33.67 51.56 -30.69
C LEU A 208 -32.54 50.51 -30.75
N TYR A 209 -32.86 49.24 -30.99
CA TYR A 209 -31.85 48.25 -31.44
C TYR A 209 -32.42 47.43 -32.60
N ASP A 210 -32.27 48.00 -33.80
CA ASP A 210 -32.09 47.25 -35.04
C ASP A 210 -30.94 47.91 -35.82
N ARG A 211 -29.72 47.42 -35.60
CA ARG A 211 -28.59 47.59 -36.51
C ARG A 211 -27.85 46.27 -36.56
N GLY A 212 -28.10 45.51 -37.63
CA GLY A 212 -27.38 44.29 -37.96
C GLY A 212 -25.88 44.53 -38.17
N PHE A 213 -25.13 43.42 -38.11
CA PHE A 213 -23.70 43.32 -38.38
C PHE A 213 -23.30 44.03 -39.68
N THR A 214 -22.11 44.65 -39.71
CA THR A 214 -21.54 45.22 -40.94
C THR A 214 -21.20 44.12 -41.95
N ASP A 215 -21.17 44.42 -43.26
CA ASP A 215 -20.86 43.43 -44.31
C ASP A 215 -19.50 42.72 -44.07
N ASP A 216 -18.51 43.44 -43.53
CA ASP A 216 -17.21 42.85 -43.17
C ASP A 216 -17.30 41.89 -41.98
N GLN A 217 -18.19 42.15 -41.00
CA GLN A 217 -18.44 41.23 -39.89
C GLN A 217 -19.22 40.00 -40.35
N LEU A 218 -20.14 40.14 -41.31
CA LEU A 218 -20.87 39.02 -41.91
C LEU A 218 -19.93 38.08 -42.69
N VAL A 219 -18.98 38.62 -43.45
CA VAL A 219 -17.96 37.82 -44.16
C VAL A 219 -17.05 37.08 -43.17
N LEU A 220 -16.65 37.71 -42.07
CA LEU A 220 -15.81 37.08 -41.05
C LEU A 220 -16.57 35.96 -40.30
N VAL A 221 -17.86 36.17 -40.00
CA VAL A 221 -18.72 35.14 -39.40
C VAL A 221 -18.94 33.98 -40.37
N GLN A 222 -19.12 34.24 -41.67
CA GLN A 222 -19.23 33.20 -42.69
C GLN A 222 -17.93 32.39 -42.82
N GLN A 223 -16.76 33.04 -42.89
CA GLN A 223 -15.47 32.33 -42.94
C GLN A 223 -15.22 31.49 -41.68
N ASN A 224 -15.54 32.02 -40.50
CA ASN A 224 -15.40 31.28 -39.24
C ASN A 224 -16.39 30.11 -39.14
N SER A 225 -17.60 30.22 -39.70
CA SER A 225 -18.58 29.14 -39.71
C SER A 225 -18.11 27.92 -40.50
N VAL A 226 -17.40 28.14 -41.63
CA VAL A 226 -16.80 27.05 -42.43
C VAL A 226 -15.71 26.32 -41.65
N VAL A 227 -14.84 27.04 -40.95
CA VAL A 227 -13.75 26.44 -40.13
C VAL A 227 -14.33 25.65 -38.94
N VAL A 228 -15.44 26.11 -38.36
CA VAL A 228 -16.13 25.37 -37.29
C VAL A 228 -16.76 24.09 -37.82
N GLU A 229 -17.39 24.12 -39.00
CA GLU A 229 -17.95 22.93 -39.64
C GLU A 229 -16.88 21.87 -39.98
N GLU A 230 -15.69 22.29 -40.44
CA GLU A 230 -14.57 21.39 -40.70
C GLU A 230 -14.04 20.72 -39.42
N ARG A 231 -13.88 21.49 -38.33
CA ARG A 231 -13.46 20.96 -37.02
C ARG A 231 -14.50 20.03 -36.39
N GLU A 232 -15.78 20.32 -36.55
CA GLU A 232 -16.84 19.42 -36.10
C GLU A 232 -16.84 18.09 -36.87
N ARG A 233 -16.42 18.10 -38.14
CA ARG A 233 -16.25 16.89 -38.95
C ARG A 233 -15.09 16.04 -38.44
N GLU A 234 -13.95 16.66 -38.11
CA GLU A 234 -12.79 15.98 -37.50
C GLU A 234 -13.16 15.33 -36.15
N ILE A 235 -13.85 16.07 -35.29
CA ILE A 235 -14.32 15.56 -33.98
C ILE A 235 -15.23 14.35 -34.17
N ARG A 236 -16.15 14.39 -35.13
CA ARG A 236 -17.04 13.26 -35.44
C ARG A 236 -16.26 12.03 -35.91
N GLN A 237 -15.22 12.21 -36.73
CA GLN A 237 -14.37 11.10 -37.20
C GLN A 237 -13.55 10.46 -36.06
N ILE A 238 -12.97 11.27 -35.17
CA ILE A 238 -12.22 10.76 -34.01
C ILE A 238 -13.14 9.97 -33.07
N VAL A 239 -14.35 10.49 -32.82
CA VAL A 239 -15.36 9.79 -32.01
C VAL A 239 -15.77 8.46 -32.65
N GLN A 240 -15.92 8.43 -33.98
CA GLN A 240 -16.22 7.19 -34.70
C GLN A 240 -15.09 6.15 -34.56
N SER A 241 -13.81 6.56 -34.72
CA SER A 241 -12.66 5.67 -34.51
C SER A 241 -12.60 5.08 -33.10
N ILE A 242 -12.92 5.88 -32.07
CA ILE A 242 -13.00 5.41 -30.68
C ILE A 242 -14.15 4.39 -30.51
N SER A 243 -15.28 4.61 -31.18
CA SER A 243 -16.42 3.69 -31.15
C SER A 243 -16.11 2.36 -31.84
N ASP A 244 -15.49 2.39 -33.02
CA ASP A 244 -15.11 1.18 -33.78
C ASP A 244 -14.13 0.31 -32.96
N LEU A 245 -13.20 0.94 -32.25
CA LEU A 245 -12.27 0.26 -31.35
C LEU A 245 -12.93 -0.34 -30.10
N ASN A 246 -14.06 0.21 -29.64
CA ASN A 246 -14.81 -0.36 -28.52
C ASN A 246 -15.48 -1.69 -28.88
N GLU A 247 -15.83 -1.91 -30.15
CA GLU A 247 -16.33 -3.20 -30.64
C GLU A 247 -15.21 -4.24 -30.64
N ILE A 248 -14.05 -3.91 -31.24
CA ILE A 248 -12.86 -4.77 -31.22
C ILE A 248 -12.46 -5.13 -29.77
N PHE A 249 -12.53 -4.16 -28.86
CA PHE A 249 -12.21 -4.36 -27.45
C PHE A 249 -13.15 -5.36 -26.76
N ARG A 250 -14.46 -5.29 -27.03
CA ARG A 250 -15.44 -6.21 -26.45
C ARG A 250 -15.23 -7.63 -26.94
N ASP A 251 -14.93 -7.81 -28.22
CA ASP A 251 -14.64 -9.12 -28.81
C ASP A 251 -13.37 -9.75 -28.21
N LEU A 252 -12.29 -8.99 -28.09
CA LEU A 252 -11.04 -9.45 -27.49
C LEU A 252 -11.18 -9.73 -25.99
N ALA A 253 -11.97 -8.92 -25.27
CA ALA A 253 -12.23 -9.14 -23.85
C ALA A 253 -13.03 -10.43 -23.62
N GLY A 254 -13.98 -10.77 -24.49
CA GLY A 254 -14.68 -12.05 -24.46
C GLY A 254 -13.72 -13.24 -24.55
N MET A 255 -12.76 -13.19 -25.48
CA MET A 255 -11.74 -14.23 -25.67
C MET A 255 -10.80 -14.40 -24.46
N VAL A 256 -10.53 -13.31 -23.73
CA VAL A 256 -9.71 -13.33 -22.51
C VAL A 256 -10.50 -13.87 -21.31
N VAL A 257 -11.80 -13.57 -21.21
CA VAL A 257 -12.67 -14.00 -20.11
C VAL A 257 -12.99 -15.50 -20.18
N GLU A 258 -13.23 -16.07 -21.36
CA GLU A 258 -13.46 -17.52 -21.52
C GLU A 258 -12.23 -18.37 -21.10
N GLN A 259 -11.03 -17.79 -21.10
CA GLN A 259 -9.79 -18.43 -20.67
C GLN A 259 -9.44 -18.20 -19.18
N GLY A 260 -10.02 -17.19 -18.54
CA GLY A 260 -9.91 -17.01 -17.08
C GLY A 260 -10.44 -18.22 -16.31
N THR A 261 -11.51 -18.84 -16.82
CA THR A 261 -12.07 -20.10 -16.30
C THR A 261 -11.19 -21.34 -16.54
N VAL A 262 -10.22 -21.28 -17.44
CA VAL A 262 -9.26 -22.37 -17.72
C VAL A 262 -7.98 -22.20 -16.88
N LEU A 263 -7.55 -20.96 -16.60
CA LEU A 263 -6.50 -20.66 -15.63
C LEU A 263 -6.86 -21.15 -14.22
N ASP A 264 -8.13 -20.96 -13.79
CA ASP A 264 -8.65 -21.55 -12.55
C ASP A 264 -8.55 -23.09 -12.55
N ARG A 265 -8.65 -23.74 -13.72
CA ARG A 265 -8.47 -25.18 -13.87
C ARG A 265 -7.00 -25.61 -13.87
N ILE A 266 -6.06 -24.75 -14.27
CA ILE A 266 -4.62 -25.03 -14.18
C ILE A 266 -4.15 -24.88 -12.74
N ASP A 267 -4.60 -23.84 -12.03
CA ASP A 267 -4.35 -23.72 -10.59
C ASP A 267 -4.97 -24.91 -9.84
N PHE A 268 -6.18 -25.33 -10.20
CA PHE A 268 -6.80 -26.55 -9.67
C PHE A 268 -5.98 -27.81 -10.02
N ASN A 269 -5.50 -27.97 -11.26
CA ASN A 269 -4.73 -29.16 -11.67
C ASN A 269 -3.31 -29.19 -11.11
N VAL A 270 -2.68 -28.03 -10.90
CA VAL A 270 -1.38 -27.88 -10.22
C VAL A 270 -1.55 -28.16 -8.73
N GLU A 271 -2.63 -27.69 -8.11
CA GLU A 271 -3.02 -28.10 -6.75
C GLU A 271 -3.26 -29.62 -6.67
N GLN A 272 -4.00 -30.21 -7.61
CA GLN A 272 -4.24 -31.66 -7.66
C GLN A 272 -2.97 -32.48 -7.91
N ALA A 273 -2.03 -31.98 -8.72
CA ALA A 273 -0.73 -32.62 -8.92
C ALA A 273 0.14 -32.54 -7.65
N CYS A 274 0.08 -31.41 -6.94
CA CYS A 274 0.74 -31.26 -5.63
C CYS A 274 0.13 -32.23 -4.60
N VAL A 275 -1.20 -32.36 -4.57
CA VAL A 275 -1.93 -33.32 -3.73
C VAL A 275 -1.54 -34.76 -4.06
N LYS A 276 -1.52 -35.16 -5.34
CA LYS A 276 -1.12 -36.52 -5.74
C LYS A 276 0.34 -36.84 -5.45
N THR A 277 1.22 -35.84 -5.50
CA THR A 277 2.64 -36.00 -5.15
C THR A 277 2.81 -36.15 -3.64
N ASP A 278 2.02 -35.43 -2.85
CA ASP A 278 1.94 -35.59 -1.39
C ASP A 278 1.32 -36.92 -0.98
N GLU A 279 0.28 -37.40 -1.68
CA GLU A 279 -0.28 -38.74 -1.49
C GLU A 279 0.73 -39.83 -1.83
N GLY A 280 1.51 -39.67 -2.90
CA GLY A 280 2.62 -40.56 -3.25
C GLY A 280 3.72 -40.57 -2.18
N LEU A 281 4.07 -39.40 -1.63
CA LEU A 281 5.02 -39.28 -0.53
C LEU A 281 4.48 -39.94 0.75
N GLN A 282 3.19 -39.79 1.04
CA GLN A 282 2.53 -40.45 2.16
C GLN A 282 2.50 -41.97 2.00
N GLN A 283 2.24 -42.48 0.80
CA GLN A 283 2.28 -43.92 0.52
C GLN A 283 3.70 -44.49 0.66
N LEU A 284 4.72 -43.77 0.20
CA LEU A 284 6.13 -44.13 0.40
C LEU A 284 6.53 -44.10 1.88
N GLN A 285 6.04 -43.12 2.64
CA GLN A 285 6.25 -43.06 4.09
C GLN A 285 5.47 -44.14 4.85
N LYS A 286 4.28 -44.52 4.38
CA LYS A 286 3.47 -45.62 4.95
C LYS A 286 4.15 -46.96 4.68
N GLY A 287 4.66 -47.19 3.47
CA GLY A 287 5.49 -48.35 3.14
C GLY A 287 6.79 -48.41 3.95
N SER A 288 7.40 -47.25 4.25
CA SER A 288 8.55 -47.15 5.15
C SER A 288 8.21 -47.42 6.62
N ARG A 289 6.98 -47.11 7.06
CA ARG A 289 6.50 -47.36 8.44
C ARG A 289 6.01 -48.80 8.63
N ASP A 290 5.39 -49.40 7.62
CA ASP A 290 4.96 -50.81 7.63
C ASP A 290 6.17 -51.77 7.72
N GLY A 291 7.37 -51.32 7.30
CA GLY A 291 8.64 -52.01 7.55
C GLY A 291 9.15 -51.90 9.00
N GLN A 292 8.68 -50.95 9.80
CA GLN A 292 9.12 -50.68 11.18
C GLN A 292 8.06 -51.00 12.25
N GLU A 293 6.78 -51.19 11.89
CA GLU A 293 5.67 -51.36 12.84
C GLU A 293 5.23 -52.81 13.09
N LYS A 294 6.13 -53.80 12.94
CA LYS A 294 5.96 -55.14 13.54
C LYS A 294 6.23 -55.15 15.07
N ARG A 295 5.84 -54.11 15.83
CA ARG A 295 5.93 -54.08 17.30
C ARG A 295 4.79 -53.29 17.97
N LYS A 296 3.73 -54.04 18.34
CA LYS A 296 2.77 -53.88 19.49
C LYS A 296 2.07 -52.51 19.67
N VAL A 297 0.78 -52.36 19.33
CA VAL A 297 -0.46 -52.67 20.12
C VAL A 297 -0.59 -51.90 21.45
N LYS A 298 -1.55 -50.95 21.59
CA LYS A 298 -2.96 -51.14 22.03
C LYS A 298 -3.69 -49.78 22.15
N VAL A 299 -4.95 -49.76 21.75
CA VAL A 299 -5.89 -48.62 21.73
C VAL A 299 -6.60 -48.46 23.07
N HIS A 300 -6.77 -47.22 23.53
CA HIS A 300 -7.79 -46.83 24.51
C HIS A 300 -8.36 -45.46 24.10
N LEU A 301 -9.66 -45.41 23.81
CA LEU A 301 -10.47 -44.18 23.80
C LEU A 301 -10.84 -43.87 25.26
N PRO A 302 -10.96 -42.60 25.67
CA PRO A 302 -12.31 -42.04 25.71
C PRO A 302 -12.46 -40.51 25.50
N SER A 303 -13.73 -40.17 25.28
CA SER A 303 -14.46 -38.95 25.66
C SER A 303 -14.27 -37.65 24.87
N GLU A 304 -15.43 -37.17 24.43
CA GLU A 304 -15.78 -35.87 23.83
C GLU A 304 -15.04 -34.67 24.46
N GLU A 305 -14.03 -34.15 23.76
CA GLU A 305 -13.54 -32.79 23.99
C GLU A 305 -14.40 -31.79 23.23
N ARG A 306 -15.10 -30.95 24.00
CA ARG A 306 -15.80 -29.74 23.55
C ARG A 306 -14.85 -28.88 22.73
N LEU A 307 -15.11 -28.75 21.43
CA LEU A 307 -14.39 -27.86 20.51
C LEU A 307 -14.59 -26.40 20.93
N SER A 308 -13.59 -25.85 21.64
CA SER A 308 -13.50 -24.42 21.96
C SER A 308 -13.13 -23.62 20.70
N PHE A 309 -14.10 -22.85 20.19
CA PHE A 309 -13.89 -21.86 19.12
C PHE A 309 -13.43 -20.52 19.73
N GLY A 310 -12.28 -20.53 20.40
CA GLY A 310 -11.59 -19.30 20.81
C GLY A 310 -10.88 -18.63 19.65
N TRP A 311 -10.59 -17.34 19.79
CA TRP A 311 -9.77 -16.56 18.85
C TRP A 311 -8.40 -17.22 18.67
N LYS A 312 -8.16 -17.87 17.52
CA LYS A 312 -6.85 -18.48 17.25
C LYS A 312 -5.91 -17.45 16.65
N MET A 313 -5.32 -16.62 17.53
CA MET A 313 -4.26 -15.67 17.23
C MET A 313 -3.05 -16.35 16.56
N ALA A 314 -2.25 -15.62 15.78
CA ALA A 314 -0.96 -16.10 15.34
C ALA A 314 -0.11 -16.42 16.57
N ASN A 315 0.36 -17.67 16.62
CA ASN A 315 1.14 -18.25 17.71
C ASN A 315 2.58 -17.70 17.74
N VAL A 316 2.78 -16.38 17.81
CA VAL A 316 4.11 -15.77 17.97
C VAL A 316 4.16 -14.96 19.26
N VAL A 317 5.01 -15.38 20.20
CA VAL A 317 5.36 -14.63 21.41
C VAL A 317 6.62 -13.83 21.09
N LEU A 318 6.54 -12.51 21.25
CA LEU A 318 7.67 -11.59 21.07
C LEU A 318 8.12 -11.13 22.45
N GLU A 319 9.39 -11.34 22.78
CA GLU A 319 9.93 -11.10 24.11
C GLU A 319 11.23 -10.29 24.02
N PHE A 320 11.30 -9.16 24.71
CA PHE A 320 12.50 -8.32 24.77
C PHE A 320 13.33 -8.70 26.00
N LYS A 321 14.61 -9.01 25.80
CA LYS A 321 15.53 -9.40 26.89
C LYS A 321 16.83 -8.62 26.82
N ALA A 322 17.43 -8.38 27.98
CA ALA A 322 18.78 -7.83 28.08
C ALA A 322 19.83 -8.77 27.45
N SER A 323 19.60 -10.08 27.52
CA SER A 323 20.37 -11.09 26.80
C SER A 323 19.46 -12.25 26.44
N ALA A 324 19.59 -12.75 25.21
CA ALA A 324 18.97 -14.00 24.81
C ALA A 324 19.72 -15.23 25.38
N GLY A 325 20.91 -15.05 25.96
CA GLY A 325 21.79 -16.15 26.38
C GLY A 325 22.47 -16.85 25.20
N ASP A 326 23.30 -17.84 25.52
CA ASP A 326 24.08 -18.58 24.52
C ASP A 326 23.26 -19.76 23.97
N SER A 327 23.32 -19.95 22.65
CA SER A 327 22.67 -21.06 21.97
C SER A 327 23.22 -21.18 20.57
N GLU A 328 23.47 -22.41 20.13
CA GLU A 328 23.86 -22.67 18.74
C GLU A 328 22.72 -22.27 17.76
N PRO A 329 23.06 -21.79 16.54
CA PRO A 329 22.07 -21.41 15.53
C PRO A 329 21.07 -22.51 15.15
N GLN A 330 21.48 -23.78 15.21
CA GLN A 330 20.60 -24.91 14.91
C GLN A 330 19.44 -25.03 15.92
N ASN A 331 19.74 -24.77 17.20
CA ASN A 331 18.75 -24.83 18.28
C ASN A 331 17.90 -23.56 18.34
N ARG A 332 18.53 -22.40 18.10
CA ARG A 332 17.86 -21.12 18.06
C ARG A 332 18.36 -20.28 16.89
N PRO A 333 17.64 -20.29 15.75
CA PRO A 333 18.01 -19.49 14.60
C PRO A 333 18.12 -18.01 14.94
N VAL A 334 19.13 -17.35 14.38
CA VAL A 334 19.51 -15.98 14.75
C VAL A 334 19.59 -15.06 13.53
N LEU A 335 19.04 -13.86 13.67
CA LEU A 335 19.24 -12.73 12.76
C LEU A 335 19.96 -11.61 13.52
N ILE A 336 21.13 -11.22 13.06
CA ILE A 336 21.84 -10.03 13.56
C ILE A 336 21.61 -8.90 12.56
N VAL A 337 21.08 -7.76 13.01
CA VAL A 337 20.70 -6.66 12.13
C VAL A 337 21.07 -5.31 12.72
N GLY A 338 21.57 -4.42 11.87
CA GLY A 338 21.97 -3.07 12.27
C GLY A 338 22.49 -2.27 11.08
N GLN A 339 22.79 -0.98 11.28
CA GLN A 339 23.55 -0.22 10.28
C GLN A 339 24.98 -0.77 10.19
N LEU A 340 25.58 -0.77 8.99
CA LEU A 340 26.90 -1.37 8.79
C LEU A 340 27.98 -0.78 9.73
N ALA A 341 27.96 0.54 9.95
CA ALA A 341 28.88 1.21 10.88
C ALA A 341 28.72 0.74 12.34
N ASN A 342 27.49 0.39 12.73
CA ASN A 342 27.20 -0.12 14.08
C ASN A 342 27.59 -1.60 14.20
N LEU A 343 27.33 -2.40 13.16
CA LEU A 343 27.72 -3.81 13.10
C LEU A 343 29.24 -4.00 13.20
N GLN A 344 30.01 -3.09 12.60
CA GLN A 344 31.48 -3.10 12.65
C GLN A 344 32.05 -2.75 14.03
N GLN A 345 31.28 -2.10 14.90
CA GLN A 345 31.71 -1.75 16.27
C GLN A 345 31.54 -2.90 17.28
N ILE A 346 30.82 -3.96 16.91
CA ILE A 346 30.53 -5.08 17.82
C ILE A 346 31.78 -5.94 18.02
N ASN A 347 32.08 -6.25 19.28
CA ASN A 347 33.13 -7.20 19.62
C ASN A 347 32.65 -8.64 19.41
N TRP A 348 33.52 -9.50 18.87
CA TRP A 348 33.22 -10.94 18.68
C TRP A 348 32.70 -11.61 19.96
N THR A 349 33.18 -11.19 21.14
CA THR A 349 32.73 -11.70 22.44
C THR A 349 31.23 -11.51 22.70
N GLN A 350 30.59 -10.50 22.11
CA GLN A 350 29.16 -10.20 22.29
C GLN A 350 28.25 -11.11 21.44
N VAL A 351 28.76 -11.64 20.32
CA VAL A 351 27.98 -12.45 19.37
C VAL A 351 28.39 -13.93 19.34
N LYS A 352 29.61 -14.27 19.79
CA LYS A 352 30.16 -15.63 19.70
C LYS A 352 29.27 -16.69 20.34
N GLY A 353 28.63 -16.39 21.48
CA GLY A 353 27.80 -17.36 22.22
C GLY A 353 26.52 -17.79 21.46
N LYS A 354 26.14 -17.04 20.43
CA LYS A 354 24.98 -17.31 19.55
C LYS A 354 25.37 -17.96 18.23
N LEU A 355 26.67 -18.07 17.96
CA LEU A 355 27.23 -18.37 16.64
C LEU A 355 28.21 -19.54 16.68
N GLN A 356 28.91 -19.74 17.80
CA GLN A 356 29.81 -20.87 17.98
C GLN A 356 29.05 -22.18 18.21
N PRO A 357 29.66 -23.33 17.83
CA PRO A 357 30.95 -23.48 17.15
C PRO A 357 30.89 -23.30 15.62
N VAL A 358 29.70 -23.13 15.04
CA VAL A 358 29.46 -23.23 13.59
C VAL A 358 29.96 -22.03 12.77
N VAL A 359 30.04 -20.84 13.37
CA VAL A 359 30.57 -19.62 12.72
C VAL A 359 31.81 -19.17 13.49
N THR A 360 32.93 -19.02 12.79
CA THR A 360 34.18 -18.52 13.35
C THR A 360 34.26 -16.99 13.26
N LYS A 361 35.24 -16.40 13.96
CA LYS A 361 35.49 -14.96 13.93
C LYS A 361 35.85 -14.47 12.52
N GLU A 362 36.57 -15.29 11.75
CA GLU A 362 37.00 -15.00 10.40
C GLU A 362 35.80 -14.95 9.45
N ILE A 363 34.87 -15.90 9.56
CA ILE A 363 33.62 -15.92 8.79
C ILE A 363 32.77 -14.69 9.11
N TRP A 364 32.65 -14.33 10.39
CA TRP A 364 31.95 -13.12 10.81
C TRP A 364 32.54 -11.85 10.19
N GLN A 365 33.86 -11.70 10.21
CA GLN A 365 34.55 -10.55 9.62
C GLN A 365 34.41 -10.51 8.10
N ALA A 366 34.50 -11.66 7.43
CA ALA A 366 34.28 -11.78 5.99
C ALA A 366 32.84 -11.41 5.60
N ALA A 367 31.85 -11.87 6.37
CA ALA A 367 30.44 -11.54 6.16
C ALA A 367 30.20 -10.04 6.29
N LEU A 368 30.71 -9.39 7.34
CA LEU A 368 30.59 -7.94 7.52
C LEU A 368 31.26 -7.15 6.39
N SER A 369 32.39 -7.63 5.88
CA SER A 369 33.11 -6.99 4.77
C SER A 369 32.40 -7.14 3.42
N SER A 370 31.51 -8.11 3.28
CA SER A 370 30.75 -8.36 2.05
C SER A 370 29.46 -7.54 1.92
N LEU A 371 28.95 -6.99 3.03
CA LEU A 371 27.66 -6.30 3.06
C LEU A 371 27.72 -4.93 2.37
N ASN A 372 26.75 -4.65 1.50
CA ASN A 372 26.58 -3.34 0.88
C ASN A 372 25.23 -2.67 1.28
N PRO A 373 25.22 -1.69 2.21
CA PRO A 373 24.01 -1.16 2.84
C PRO A 373 23.20 -0.19 1.95
N ASN A 374 23.22 -0.32 0.62
CA ASN A 374 22.54 0.60 -0.30
C ASN A 374 21.55 -0.14 -1.23
N PRO A 375 20.24 -0.20 -0.92
CA PRO A 375 19.59 0.31 0.30
C PRO A 375 19.68 -0.65 1.49
N THR A 376 19.73 -1.97 1.28
CA THR A 376 19.85 -2.98 2.33
C THR A 376 20.54 -4.21 1.76
N ASP A 377 21.24 -4.97 2.59
CA ASP A 377 21.86 -6.23 2.17
C ASP A 377 21.85 -7.25 3.31
N SER A 378 22.01 -8.53 2.99
CA SER A 378 22.06 -9.60 3.98
C SER A 378 22.99 -10.72 3.54
N CYS A 379 23.76 -11.24 4.49
CA CYS A 379 24.69 -12.35 4.29
C CYS A 379 24.27 -13.53 5.20
N PRO A 380 23.98 -14.72 4.65
CA PRO A 380 23.79 -15.91 5.46
C PRO A 380 25.11 -16.33 6.09
N LEU A 381 25.11 -16.52 7.41
CA LEU A 381 26.30 -16.94 8.17
C LEU A 381 26.39 -18.47 8.28
N TYR A 382 25.25 -19.14 8.38
CA TYR A 382 25.20 -20.60 8.49
C TYR A 382 23.87 -21.13 7.97
N LEU A 383 23.90 -21.74 6.77
CA LEU A 383 22.75 -22.33 6.10
C LEU A 383 21.52 -21.40 6.17
N SER A 384 20.38 -21.94 6.63
CA SER A 384 19.15 -21.22 6.94
C SER A 384 18.92 -21.08 8.45
N HIS A 385 19.99 -20.94 9.26
CA HIS A 385 19.92 -20.86 10.73
C HIS A 385 20.57 -19.61 11.31
N ALA A 386 21.54 -18.99 10.63
CA ALA A 386 22.11 -17.71 11.04
C ALA A 386 22.29 -16.76 9.85
N ALA A 387 21.94 -15.49 10.03
CA ALA A 387 22.14 -14.44 9.04
C ALA A 387 22.51 -13.10 9.69
N VAL A 388 23.27 -12.29 8.96
CA VAL A 388 23.53 -10.88 9.29
C VAL A 388 22.94 -9.99 8.20
N ALA A 389 22.31 -8.88 8.58
CA ALA A 389 21.69 -7.94 7.64
C ALA A 389 22.06 -6.49 7.96
N ALA A 390 22.36 -5.72 6.91
CA ALA A 390 22.70 -4.32 6.99
C ALA A 390 21.51 -3.42 6.62
N LEU A 391 21.21 -2.48 7.52
CA LEU A 391 20.26 -1.38 7.29
C LEU A 391 20.89 -0.28 6.43
N PRO A 392 20.07 0.58 5.79
CA PRO A 392 20.57 1.71 5.01
C PRO A 392 21.42 2.64 5.87
N SER A 393 22.55 3.08 5.32
CA SER A 393 23.43 4.07 5.97
C SER A 393 23.02 5.51 5.68
N ARG A 394 22.30 5.75 4.59
CA ARG A 394 21.85 7.08 4.15
C ARG A 394 20.35 7.21 4.33
N VAL A 395 19.94 8.15 5.17
CA VAL A 395 18.53 8.50 5.41
C VAL A 395 18.27 9.95 5.04
N SER A 396 17.11 10.23 4.45
CA SER A 396 16.70 11.61 4.16
C SER A 396 16.20 12.32 5.43
N ARG A 397 16.13 13.66 5.39
CA ARG A 397 15.68 14.48 6.53
C ARG A 397 14.26 14.16 7.03
N HIS A 398 13.41 13.60 6.18
CA HIS A 398 12.02 13.24 6.51
C HIS A 398 11.87 11.76 6.91
N ASN A 399 12.95 11.00 6.93
CA ASN A 399 12.93 9.60 7.37
C ASN A 399 13.43 9.49 8.82
N SER A 400 13.12 8.37 9.46
CA SER A 400 13.66 8.00 10.76
C SER A 400 15.11 7.53 10.61
N PRO A 401 16.04 7.99 11.47
CA PRO A 401 17.43 7.49 11.52
C PRO A 401 17.52 5.96 11.69
N SER A 402 16.61 5.39 12.48
CA SER A 402 16.48 3.95 12.71
C SER A 402 16.23 3.11 11.44
N SER A 403 15.75 3.73 10.35
CA SER A 403 15.35 3.03 9.13
C SER A 403 14.33 1.90 9.36
N GLY A 404 13.42 2.08 10.33
CA GLY A 404 12.49 1.05 10.80
C GLY A 404 11.65 0.33 9.72
N HIS A 405 11.31 1.00 8.62
CA HIS A 405 10.62 0.36 7.49
C HIS A 405 11.45 -0.74 6.83
N PHE A 406 12.77 -0.50 6.66
CA PHE A 406 13.70 -1.50 6.13
C PHE A 406 13.94 -2.62 7.12
N LEU A 407 14.04 -2.30 8.42
CA LEU A 407 14.16 -3.29 9.48
C LEU A 407 12.98 -4.27 9.48
N THR A 408 11.74 -3.77 9.39
CA THR A 408 10.55 -4.62 9.31
C THR A 408 10.62 -5.59 8.11
N ARG A 409 11.08 -5.10 6.96
CA ARG A 409 11.23 -5.91 5.73
C ARG A 409 12.34 -6.95 5.87
N LEU A 410 13.48 -6.59 6.44
CA LEU A 410 14.60 -7.50 6.68
C LEU A 410 14.22 -8.59 7.67
N VAL A 411 13.55 -8.26 8.79
CA VAL A 411 13.08 -9.26 9.74
C VAL A 411 12.12 -10.25 9.09
N ARG A 412 11.19 -9.78 8.24
CA ARG A 412 10.26 -10.66 7.52
C ARG A 412 10.95 -11.57 6.49
N THR A 413 12.07 -11.14 5.93
CA THR A 413 12.73 -11.80 4.79
C THR A 413 13.91 -12.68 5.20
N CYS A 414 14.70 -12.20 6.16
CA CYS A 414 16.01 -12.74 6.53
C CYS A 414 15.98 -13.48 7.88
N LEU A 415 14.93 -13.33 8.70
CA LEU A 415 14.83 -14.09 9.95
C LEU A 415 14.65 -15.58 9.63
N PRO A 416 15.60 -16.45 10.02
CA PRO A 416 15.49 -17.84 9.62
C PRO A 416 14.33 -18.57 10.33
N ALA A 417 13.84 -19.63 9.70
CA ALA A 417 12.68 -20.37 10.19
C ALA A 417 13.03 -21.19 11.44
N GLY A 418 12.13 -21.22 12.41
CA GLY A 418 12.30 -21.96 13.66
C GLY A 418 11.17 -21.67 14.65
N ASN A 419 11.05 -22.53 15.67
CA ASN A 419 10.08 -22.34 16.75
C ASN A 419 10.61 -21.39 17.81
N ASN A 420 11.90 -21.45 18.14
CA ASN A 420 12.56 -20.52 19.05
C ASN A 420 13.58 -19.72 18.24
N ARG A 421 13.42 -18.40 18.11
CA ARG A 421 14.23 -17.55 17.24
C ARG A 421 14.81 -16.37 18.02
N CYS A 422 15.96 -15.88 17.59
CA CYS A 422 16.63 -14.73 18.19
C CYS A 422 16.84 -13.62 17.16
N ILE A 423 16.52 -12.38 17.52
CA ILE A 423 16.89 -11.18 16.78
C ILE A 423 17.88 -10.41 17.65
N VAL A 424 19.06 -10.13 17.13
CA VAL A 424 20.04 -9.24 17.77
C VAL A 424 20.02 -7.93 16.99
N MET A 425 19.42 -6.91 17.58
CA MET A 425 19.34 -5.56 17.00
C MET A 425 20.53 -4.73 17.49
N VAL A 426 21.28 -4.16 16.55
CA VAL A 426 22.49 -3.39 16.82
C VAL A 426 22.26 -1.96 16.37
N CYS A 427 22.11 -1.06 17.34
CA CYS A 427 21.79 0.34 17.08
C CYS A 427 22.29 1.24 18.22
N GLU A 428 22.26 2.55 17.98
CA GLU A 428 22.43 3.54 19.04
C GLU A 428 21.20 3.52 19.97
N ARG A 429 21.39 4.01 21.21
CA ARG A 429 20.33 4.07 22.24
C ARG A 429 19.10 4.84 21.75
N SER A 430 19.32 5.90 20.97
CA SER A 430 18.29 6.76 20.36
C SER A 430 17.35 6.01 19.39
N ASP A 431 17.83 4.93 18.75
CA ASP A 431 17.07 4.17 17.76
C ASP A 431 16.36 2.94 18.33
N VAL A 432 16.59 2.60 19.61
CA VAL A 432 16.05 1.40 20.26
C VAL A 432 14.53 1.37 20.20
N PHE A 433 13.87 2.48 20.53
CA PHE A 433 12.41 2.57 20.55
C PHE A 433 11.78 2.31 19.18
N ALA A 434 12.23 3.05 18.15
CA ALA A 434 11.75 2.87 16.79
C ALA A 434 12.04 1.46 16.24
N SER A 435 13.21 0.91 16.56
CA SER A 435 13.62 -0.42 16.12
C SER A 435 12.76 -1.52 16.75
N ALA A 436 12.43 -1.41 18.04
CA ALA A 436 11.54 -2.34 18.72
C ALA A 436 10.14 -2.34 18.09
N CYS A 437 9.60 -1.14 17.84
CA CYS A 437 8.32 -0.98 17.17
C CYS A 437 8.34 -1.61 15.78
N ALA A 438 9.37 -1.36 14.97
CA ALA A 438 9.55 -1.96 13.65
C ALA A 438 9.62 -3.51 13.69
N ILE A 439 10.34 -4.08 14.66
CA ILE A 439 10.39 -5.54 14.86
C ILE A 439 9.01 -6.09 15.21
N ALA A 440 8.23 -5.39 16.06
CA ALA A 440 6.87 -5.81 16.40
C ALA A 440 5.95 -5.92 15.17
N ARG A 441 6.06 -4.98 14.23
CA ARG A 441 5.31 -4.97 12.96
C ARG A 441 5.62 -6.16 12.06
N ALA A 442 6.76 -6.83 12.26
CA ALA A 442 7.12 -8.02 11.50
C ALA A 442 6.28 -9.25 11.87
N PHE A 443 5.57 -9.24 13.01
CA PHE A 443 4.85 -10.40 13.56
C PHE A 443 3.34 -10.14 13.73
N PRO A 444 2.56 -10.16 12.64
CA PRO A 444 1.11 -9.91 12.69
C PRO A 444 0.37 -11.00 13.47
N LEU A 445 -0.68 -10.59 14.20
CA LEU A 445 -1.47 -11.49 15.05
C LEU A 445 -2.68 -12.11 14.34
N PHE A 446 -3.30 -11.43 13.38
CA PHE A 446 -4.53 -11.91 12.77
C PHE A 446 -4.27 -12.91 11.63
N THR A 447 -4.90 -14.10 11.71
CA THR A 447 -4.91 -15.08 10.61
C THR A 447 -6.09 -16.05 10.72
N ARG A 448 -6.76 -16.29 9.59
CA ARG A 448 -7.81 -17.31 9.44
C ARG A 448 -7.43 -18.48 8.51
N ARG A 449 -6.18 -18.57 8.03
CA ARG A 449 -5.69 -19.67 7.16
C ARG A 449 -5.95 -21.05 7.78
N SER A 450 -6.27 -22.10 7.02
CA SER A 450 -6.65 -23.43 7.58
C SER A 450 -5.55 -24.11 8.41
N ALA A 451 -5.96 -25.04 9.29
CA ALA A 451 -5.08 -25.71 10.26
C ALA A 451 -3.95 -26.55 9.63
N SER A 452 -4.11 -27.09 8.42
CA SER A 452 -3.02 -27.78 7.69
C SER A 452 -1.83 -26.87 7.38
N SER A 453 -2.05 -25.54 7.35
CA SER A 453 -1.00 -24.52 7.24
C SER A 453 -0.53 -23.95 8.59
N ARG A 454 -1.17 -24.33 9.71
CA ARG A 454 -0.86 -23.87 11.07
C ARG A 454 -0.11 -24.97 11.82
N ARG A 455 1.20 -24.77 12.06
CA ARG A 455 1.88 -25.53 13.11
C ARG A 455 1.26 -25.14 14.46
N THR A 456 0.81 -26.11 15.22
CA THR A 456 0.16 -25.96 16.54
C THR A 456 1.09 -25.38 17.60
N GLU A 457 2.40 -25.42 17.38
CA GLU A 457 3.42 -24.96 18.33
C GLU A 457 3.51 -23.43 18.42
N LYS A 458 3.66 -22.93 19.66
CA LYS A 458 3.97 -21.52 19.93
C LYS A 458 5.38 -21.21 19.41
N LYS A 459 5.50 -20.20 18.55
CA LYS A 459 6.78 -19.66 18.10
C LYS A 459 7.22 -18.56 19.06
N HIS A 460 8.39 -18.70 19.63
CA HIS A 460 9.03 -17.71 20.48
C HIS A 460 10.06 -16.91 19.68
N VAL A 461 10.03 -15.59 19.82
CA VAL A 461 11.02 -14.67 19.23
C VAL A 461 11.58 -13.83 20.37
N THR A 462 12.84 -14.07 20.70
CA THR A 462 13.57 -13.23 21.65
C THR A 462 14.27 -12.12 20.88
N VAL A 463 14.12 -10.87 21.33
CA VAL A 463 14.81 -9.69 20.80
C VAL A 463 15.81 -9.22 21.84
N GLU A 464 17.07 -9.15 21.44
CA GLU A 464 18.17 -8.61 22.22
C GLU A 464 18.68 -7.34 21.54
N PHE A 465 18.93 -6.30 22.32
CA PHE A 465 19.53 -5.07 21.84
C PHE A 465 20.99 -4.99 22.27
N VAL A 466 21.87 -4.68 21.32
CA VAL A 466 23.27 -4.36 21.55
C VAL A 466 23.45 -2.89 21.23
N SER A 467 23.51 -2.05 22.27
CA SER A 467 23.72 -0.61 22.12
C SER A 467 25.18 -0.31 21.76
N VAL A 468 25.38 0.55 20.76
CA VAL A 468 26.69 1.09 20.36
C VAL A 468 26.72 2.61 20.52
N GLY A 469 27.92 3.20 20.50
CA GLY A 469 28.12 4.65 20.72
C GLY A 469 28.49 4.99 22.16
N GLN A 470 28.14 6.21 22.60
CA GLN A 470 28.51 6.74 23.93
C GLN A 470 27.85 5.96 25.09
N ASP A 471 26.61 5.48 24.88
CA ASP A 471 25.84 4.70 25.86
C ASP A 471 25.72 3.24 25.41
N ASN A 472 26.77 2.45 25.64
CA ASN A 472 26.86 1.05 25.21
C ASN A 472 26.49 0.01 26.30
N GLY A 473 25.92 0.47 27.43
CA GLY A 473 25.47 -0.39 28.52
C GLY A 473 24.21 -1.20 28.18
N PRO A 474 23.93 -2.28 28.93
CA PRO A 474 22.70 -3.06 28.74
C PRO A 474 21.44 -2.21 28.92
N LEU A 475 20.33 -2.64 28.32
CA LEU A 475 19.04 -2.02 28.57
C LEU A 475 18.54 -2.36 29.97
N GLU A 476 17.96 -1.39 30.65
CA GLU A 476 17.33 -1.57 31.96
C GLU A 476 16.02 -2.38 31.82
N VAL A 477 15.61 -3.03 32.91
CA VAL A 477 14.38 -3.84 32.93
C VAL A 477 13.14 -2.99 32.61
N SER A 478 13.06 -1.78 33.17
CA SER A 478 12.01 -0.79 32.89
C SER A 478 11.92 -0.45 31.39
N THR A 479 13.08 -0.26 30.74
CA THR A 479 13.15 -0.02 29.30
C THR A 479 12.60 -1.22 28.52
N LEU A 480 12.97 -2.45 28.89
CA LEU A 480 12.48 -3.65 28.21
C LEU A 480 10.96 -3.83 28.37
N GLU A 481 10.42 -3.50 29.55
CA GLU A 481 8.97 -3.47 29.80
C GLU A 481 8.27 -2.42 28.93
N CYS A 482 8.87 -1.23 28.77
CA CYS A 482 8.37 -0.21 27.85
C CYS A 482 8.31 -0.71 26.41
N LEU A 483 9.37 -1.36 25.92
CA LEU A 483 9.42 -1.90 24.56
C LEU A 483 8.38 -3.00 24.36
N ALA A 484 8.18 -3.85 25.37
CA ALA A 484 7.15 -4.89 25.36
C ALA A 484 5.73 -4.28 25.29
N ASN A 485 5.44 -3.29 26.13
CA ASN A 485 4.14 -2.60 26.13
C ASN A 485 3.88 -1.86 24.81
N ALA A 486 4.88 -1.20 24.25
CA ALA A 486 4.79 -0.55 22.94
C ALA A 486 4.55 -1.57 21.81
N ALA A 487 5.31 -2.67 21.79
CA ALA A 487 5.15 -3.73 20.80
C ALA A 487 3.78 -4.42 20.87
N ASP A 488 3.26 -4.63 22.07
CA ASP A 488 1.91 -5.17 22.29
C ASP A 488 0.85 -4.20 21.78
N GLY A 489 1.00 -2.89 22.02
CA GLY A 489 0.13 -1.85 21.47
C GLY A 489 0.13 -1.85 19.94
N VAL A 490 1.31 -1.87 19.31
CA VAL A 490 1.48 -1.92 17.85
C VAL A 490 0.80 -3.16 17.25
N ARG A 491 1.03 -4.33 17.87
CA ARG A 491 0.46 -5.60 17.40
C ARG A 491 -1.05 -5.69 17.66
N LEU A 492 -1.54 -5.09 18.74
CA LEU A 492 -2.98 -4.95 19.03
C LEU A 492 -3.66 -4.12 17.96
N ALA A 493 -3.15 -2.91 17.68
CA ALA A 493 -3.69 -2.04 16.64
C ALA A 493 -3.70 -2.74 15.28
N ALA A 494 -2.57 -3.37 14.89
CA ALA A 494 -2.49 -4.12 13.64
C ALA A 494 -3.48 -5.30 13.58
N ARG A 495 -3.72 -6.00 14.70
CA ARG A 495 -4.68 -7.11 14.76
C ARG A 495 -6.10 -6.63 14.50
N ILE A 496 -6.52 -5.55 15.15
CA ILE A 496 -7.86 -4.99 15.00
C ILE A 496 -8.09 -4.61 13.54
N VAL A 497 -7.17 -3.86 12.94
CA VAL A 497 -7.21 -3.42 11.53
C VAL A 497 -7.20 -4.59 10.52
N ASP A 498 -6.48 -5.67 10.82
CA ASP A 498 -6.46 -6.86 9.95
C ASP A 498 -7.73 -7.73 10.09
N THR A 499 -8.48 -7.61 11.19
CA THR A 499 -9.67 -8.43 11.46
C THR A 499 -10.84 -7.96 10.57
N PRO A 500 -11.52 -8.87 9.84
CA PRO A 500 -12.65 -8.48 8.99
C PRO A 500 -13.84 -8.01 9.83
N CYS A 501 -14.66 -7.10 9.29
CA CYS A 501 -15.81 -6.53 10.00
C CYS A 501 -16.83 -7.59 10.49
N SER A 502 -16.95 -8.73 9.80
CA SER A 502 -17.77 -9.85 10.27
C SER A 502 -17.36 -10.39 11.66
N GLU A 503 -16.11 -10.14 12.06
CA GLU A 503 -15.57 -10.47 13.39
C GLU A 503 -15.26 -9.21 14.21
N MET A 504 -14.92 -8.08 13.58
CA MET A 504 -14.62 -6.80 14.23
C MET A 504 -15.66 -5.75 13.85
N ASN A 505 -16.91 -5.95 14.29
CA ASN A 505 -17.99 -4.97 14.18
C ASN A 505 -17.99 -4.03 15.42
N THR A 506 -18.90 -3.05 15.46
CA THR A 506 -18.96 -2.09 16.58
C THR A 506 -19.18 -2.79 17.93
N ASP A 507 -19.98 -3.85 17.95
CA ASP A 507 -20.24 -4.64 19.15
C ASP A 507 -18.96 -5.28 19.67
N ASN A 508 -18.24 -6.04 18.84
CA ASN A 508 -17.01 -6.73 19.28
C ASN A 508 -15.87 -5.76 19.59
N PHE A 509 -15.88 -4.55 19.01
CA PHE A 509 -14.95 -3.48 19.42
C PHE A 509 -15.27 -2.99 20.85
N LEU A 510 -16.56 -2.88 21.22
CA LEU A 510 -17.05 -2.39 22.52
C LEU A 510 -17.13 -3.45 23.62
N GLU A 511 -17.88 -4.52 23.38
CA GLU A 511 -18.45 -5.44 24.37
C GLU A 511 -18.51 -6.91 23.87
N ALA A 512 -18.29 -7.85 24.79
CA ALA A 512 -18.33 -9.28 24.50
C ALA A 512 -19.77 -9.67 24.14
N SER A 513 -19.96 -10.29 22.98
CA SER A 513 -21.28 -10.77 22.56
C SER A 513 -21.92 -11.64 23.65
N VAL A 514 -23.23 -11.49 23.85
CA VAL A 514 -24.07 -12.37 24.70
C VAL A 514 -24.21 -13.79 24.12
N SER A 515 -23.45 -14.13 23.06
CA SER A 515 -23.47 -15.46 22.48
C SER A 515 -22.59 -16.42 23.29
N PRO A 516 -23.13 -17.52 23.84
CA PRO A 516 -22.38 -18.49 24.64
C PRO A 516 -21.33 -19.29 23.81
N ARG A 517 -21.16 -18.97 22.52
CA ARG A 517 -20.12 -19.52 21.64
C ARG A 517 -18.90 -18.61 21.48
N CYS A 518 -18.91 -17.44 22.10
CA CYS A 518 -17.85 -16.44 22.01
C CYS A 518 -17.40 -16.02 23.42
N LEU A 519 -16.75 -16.93 24.15
CA LEU A 519 -16.05 -16.54 25.37
C LEU A 519 -14.84 -15.66 24.99
N ASP A 520 -14.80 -14.47 25.58
CA ASP A 520 -13.70 -13.50 25.67
C ASP A 520 -13.25 -12.84 24.35
N SER A 521 -13.60 -11.57 24.13
CA SER A 521 -12.70 -10.48 23.66
C SER A 521 -13.48 -9.28 23.09
N SER A 522 -13.96 -8.39 23.97
CA SER A 522 -14.23 -6.98 23.62
C SER A 522 -12.94 -6.18 23.66
N GLU A 523 -12.58 -5.41 22.64
CA GLU A 523 -11.29 -4.71 22.61
C GLU A 523 -11.19 -3.60 23.67
N ILE A 524 -12.13 -2.65 23.67
CA ILE A 524 -12.12 -1.50 24.59
C ILE A 524 -12.27 -1.95 26.04
N LYS A 525 -13.23 -2.83 26.33
CA LYS A 525 -13.46 -3.34 27.68
C LYS A 525 -12.35 -4.28 28.17
N ALA A 526 -11.67 -5.05 27.29
CA ALA A 526 -10.50 -5.84 27.70
C ALA A 526 -9.31 -4.94 28.05
N VAL A 527 -9.07 -3.88 27.27
CA VAL A 527 -8.04 -2.90 27.61
C VAL A 527 -8.40 -2.17 28.91
N GLY A 528 -9.64 -1.70 29.05
CA GLY A 528 -10.14 -1.09 30.28
C GLY A 528 -9.93 -1.97 31.51
N ASN A 529 -10.38 -3.23 31.46
CA ASN A 529 -10.17 -4.20 32.54
C ASN A 529 -8.69 -4.40 32.88
N SER A 530 -7.81 -4.46 31.87
CA SER A 530 -6.36 -4.61 32.09
C SER A 530 -5.70 -3.40 32.75
N LEU A 531 -6.36 -2.24 32.73
CA LEU A 531 -5.92 -0.99 33.32
C LEU A 531 -6.72 -0.61 34.57
N GLY A 532 -7.75 -1.37 34.93
CA GLY A 532 -8.70 -1.00 35.99
C GLY A 532 -9.64 0.17 35.63
N ILE A 533 -9.86 0.43 34.34
CA ILE A 533 -10.70 1.52 33.82
C ILE A 533 -12.02 0.95 33.29
N THR A 534 -13.14 1.49 33.75
CA THR A 534 -14.47 1.16 33.21
C THR A 534 -14.79 2.12 32.05
N PRO A 535 -15.08 1.62 30.83
CA PRO A 535 -15.42 2.47 29.70
C PRO A 535 -16.79 3.13 29.88
N THR A 536 -16.89 4.41 29.53
CA THR A 536 -18.20 5.08 29.31
C THR A 536 -18.65 4.82 27.88
N ILE A 537 -19.90 4.42 27.68
CA ILE A 537 -20.43 4.04 26.35
C ILE A 537 -21.77 4.75 26.13
N ILE A 538 -21.90 5.43 24.99
CA ILE A 538 -23.15 6.03 24.49
C ILE A 538 -23.46 5.34 23.16
N ARG A 539 -24.58 4.61 23.05
CA ARG A 539 -24.80 3.67 21.94
C ARG A 539 -26.20 3.75 21.31
N GLY A 540 -26.25 3.59 19.99
CA GLY A 540 -27.50 3.50 19.23
C GLY A 540 -28.39 4.72 19.40
N GLU A 541 -29.65 4.54 19.76
CA GLU A 541 -30.61 5.64 19.94
C GLU A 541 -30.22 6.62 21.04
N GLU A 542 -29.38 6.23 22.01
CA GLU A 542 -28.88 7.17 23.02
C GLU A 542 -28.02 8.27 22.40
N LEU A 543 -27.24 7.97 21.35
CA LEU A 543 -26.48 8.97 20.59
C LEU A 543 -27.41 10.01 19.99
N LYS A 544 -28.50 9.56 19.35
CA LYS A 544 -29.51 10.46 18.76
C LYS A 544 -30.16 11.34 19.82
N GLN A 545 -30.57 10.75 20.95
CA GLN A 545 -31.23 11.48 22.05
C GLN A 545 -30.32 12.53 22.68
N LYS A 546 -29.01 12.26 22.76
CA LYS A 546 -28.01 13.19 23.28
C LYS A 546 -27.46 14.17 22.22
N GLY A 547 -27.94 14.12 20.98
CA GLY A 547 -27.58 15.07 19.93
C GLY A 547 -26.31 14.73 19.12
N PHE A 548 -25.82 13.49 19.17
CA PHE A 548 -24.69 13.02 18.36
C PHE A 548 -25.12 12.66 16.93
N GLY A 549 -25.56 13.67 16.18
CA GLY A 549 -26.14 13.46 14.84
C GLY A 549 -25.14 12.97 13.79
N GLY A 550 -23.84 13.26 13.95
CA GLY A 550 -22.79 12.76 13.06
C GLY A 550 -22.60 11.25 13.21
N ILE A 551 -22.25 10.79 14.42
CA ILE A 551 -22.02 9.36 14.70
C ILE A 551 -23.28 8.54 14.46
N TYR A 552 -24.44 9.00 14.95
CA TYR A 552 -25.71 8.31 14.73
C TYR A 552 -26.08 8.29 13.25
N GLY A 553 -25.98 9.41 12.55
CA GLY A 553 -26.34 9.54 11.14
C GLY A 553 -25.53 8.60 10.25
N VAL A 554 -24.24 8.44 10.52
CA VAL A 554 -23.37 7.51 9.78
C VAL A 554 -23.74 6.05 10.06
N GLY A 555 -23.91 5.66 11.32
CA GLY A 555 -24.07 4.25 11.68
C GLY A 555 -25.50 3.69 11.70
N LYS A 556 -26.55 4.52 11.58
CA LYS A 556 -27.97 4.10 11.74
C LYS A 556 -28.46 3.04 10.74
N ALA A 557 -27.74 2.78 9.65
CA ALA A 557 -28.09 1.75 8.67
C ALA A 557 -27.43 0.39 8.92
N ALA A 558 -26.44 0.34 9.82
CA ALA A 558 -25.70 -0.87 10.12
C ALA A 558 -26.52 -1.86 10.96
N GLN A 559 -26.17 -3.14 10.86
CA GLN A 559 -26.73 -4.18 11.73
C GLN A 559 -26.33 -3.97 13.19
N HIS A 560 -25.07 -3.61 13.42
CA HIS A 560 -24.52 -3.33 14.74
C HIS A 560 -24.54 -1.81 14.97
N PRO A 561 -25.22 -1.31 16.02
CA PRO A 561 -25.46 0.12 16.18
C PRO A 561 -24.16 0.89 16.42
N PRO A 562 -24.11 2.19 16.05
CA PRO A 562 -22.97 3.04 16.32
C PRO A 562 -22.82 3.33 17.83
N ALA A 563 -21.62 3.70 18.26
CA ALA A 563 -21.35 4.09 19.62
C ALA A 563 -20.22 5.11 19.73
N LEU A 564 -20.29 5.96 20.76
CA LEU A 564 -19.15 6.67 21.29
C LEU A 564 -18.70 5.99 22.58
N ALA A 565 -17.43 5.60 22.66
CA ALA A 565 -16.87 4.99 23.85
C ALA A 565 -15.65 5.76 24.37
N VAL A 566 -15.46 5.79 25.68
CA VAL A 566 -14.40 6.59 26.32
C VAL A 566 -13.71 5.78 27.41
N LEU A 567 -12.38 5.72 27.34
CA LEU A 567 -11.53 5.29 28.45
C LEU A 567 -10.84 6.52 29.05
N SER A 568 -10.86 6.66 30.38
CA SER A 568 -10.34 7.83 31.08
C SER A 568 -9.31 7.40 32.14
N HIS A 569 -8.08 7.88 32.00
CA HIS A 569 -7.03 7.82 33.01
C HIS A 569 -6.91 9.20 33.68
N THR A 570 -7.13 9.26 34.99
CA THR A 570 -7.22 10.52 35.76
C THR A 570 -6.37 10.43 37.03
N PRO A 571 -5.04 10.53 36.91
CA PRO A 571 -4.13 10.42 38.04
C PRO A 571 -4.23 11.66 38.95
N SER A 572 -4.00 11.46 40.25
CA SER A 572 -3.95 12.59 41.20
C SER A 572 -2.79 13.52 40.86
N GLY A 573 -3.05 14.83 40.79
CA GLY A 573 -2.02 15.83 40.49
C GLY A 573 -1.81 16.13 39.02
N ALA A 574 -2.66 15.58 38.12
CA ALA A 574 -2.71 15.96 36.72
C ALA A 574 -2.84 17.49 36.56
N THR A 575 -2.06 18.05 35.64
CA THR A 575 -2.02 19.51 35.37
C THR A 575 -2.65 19.89 34.04
N GLN A 576 -2.77 18.92 33.13
CA GLN A 576 -3.37 19.06 31.82
C GLN A 576 -4.39 17.95 31.57
N THR A 577 -5.33 18.22 30.67
CA THR A 577 -6.30 17.25 30.17
C THR A 577 -6.12 17.02 28.69
N ILE A 578 -5.78 15.80 28.32
CA ILE A 578 -5.46 15.40 26.95
C ILE A 578 -6.53 14.41 26.48
N ALA A 579 -7.03 14.61 25.27
CA ALA A 579 -7.94 13.68 24.61
C ALA A 579 -7.38 13.19 23.27
N TRP A 580 -7.42 11.88 23.08
CA TRP A 580 -7.16 11.22 21.80
C TRP A 580 -8.46 10.70 21.21
N VAL A 581 -8.83 11.20 20.03
CA VAL A 581 -10.11 10.89 19.37
C VAL A 581 -9.87 10.05 18.11
N GLY A 582 -10.43 8.85 18.05
CA GLY A 582 -10.15 7.89 16.98
C GLY A 582 -11.33 7.62 16.07
N LYS A 583 -11.10 7.71 14.75
CA LYS A 583 -12.04 7.20 13.75
C LYS A 583 -12.15 5.69 13.87
N GLY A 584 -13.34 5.19 14.20
CA GLY A 584 -13.64 3.78 14.39
C GLY A 584 -14.66 3.25 13.40
N ILE A 585 -14.51 3.57 12.11
CA ILE A 585 -15.38 3.02 11.08
C ILE A 585 -14.99 1.56 10.83
N VAL A 586 -15.75 0.61 11.39
CA VAL A 586 -15.39 -0.82 11.35
C VAL A 586 -15.47 -1.42 9.95
N TYR A 587 -16.30 -0.82 9.10
CA TYR A 587 -16.30 -1.04 7.67
C TYR A 587 -16.94 0.14 6.95
N ASP A 588 -16.38 0.50 5.81
CA ASP A 588 -16.86 1.60 4.99
C ASP A 588 -17.28 1.10 3.60
N THR A 589 -18.59 1.04 3.36
CA THR A 589 -19.13 0.75 2.02
C THR A 589 -19.17 2.01 1.14
N GLY A 590 -19.00 3.18 1.75
CA GLY A 590 -19.29 4.52 1.22
C GLY A 590 -20.72 4.98 1.40
N GLY A 591 -21.59 4.15 1.99
CA GLY A 591 -23.02 4.47 2.11
C GLY A 591 -23.68 4.53 0.72
N LEU A 592 -24.64 5.45 0.54
CA LEU A 592 -25.30 5.60 -0.76
C LEU A 592 -24.39 6.17 -1.86
N SER A 593 -23.34 6.90 -1.49
CA SER A 593 -22.17 7.21 -2.31
C SER A 593 -21.23 5.99 -2.41
N ILE A 594 -21.77 4.85 -2.83
CA ILE A 594 -21.14 3.53 -2.72
C ILE A 594 -19.77 3.47 -3.41
N LYS A 595 -18.79 2.88 -2.72
CA LYS A 595 -17.46 2.62 -3.30
C LYS A 595 -17.55 1.60 -4.42
N GLY A 596 -16.72 1.78 -5.45
CA GLY A 596 -16.56 0.83 -6.54
C GLY A 596 -15.95 -0.51 -6.08
N LYS A 597 -16.08 -1.54 -6.93
CA LYS A 597 -15.61 -2.91 -6.66
C LYS A 597 -14.14 -3.00 -6.25
N THR A 598 -13.28 -2.11 -6.74
CA THR A 598 -11.83 -2.11 -6.49
C THR A 598 -11.40 -1.20 -5.33
N THR A 599 -12.23 -0.25 -4.92
CA THR A 599 -11.91 0.71 -3.85
C THR A 599 -12.50 0.31 -2.50
N MET A 600 -13.52 -0.56 -2.49
CA MET A 600 -14.11 -1.10 -1.25
C MET A 600 -13.24 -2.19 -0.56
N PRO A 601 -12.55 -3.10 -1.27
CA PRO A 601 -11.66 -4.06 -0.62
C PRO A 601 -10.55 -3.35 0.15
N GLY A 602 -10.42 -3.69 1.43
CA GLY A 602 -9.49 -3.03 2.35
C GLY A 602 -10.15 -2.09 3.35
N MET A 603 -11.43 -1.76 3.19
CA MET A 603 -12.15 -0.84 4.10
C MET A 603 -12.42 -1.40 5.51
N LYS A 604 -12.08 -2.66 5.79
CA LYS A 604 -11.91 -3.14 7.18
C LYS A 604 -10.86 -2.35 7.97
N ARG A 605 -9.94 -1.69 7.25
CA ARG A 605 -8.86 -0.90 7.83
C ARG A 605 -9.33 0.47 8.31
N ASP A 606 -10.58 0.84 8.05
CA ASP A 606 -11.09 2.19 8.29
C ASP A 606 -11.38 2.52 9.77
N CYS A 607 -11.09 1.57 10.65
CA CYS A 607 -11.03 1.72 12.11
C CYS A 607 -9.59 1.94 12.62
N GLY A 608 -8.64 2.22 11.73
CA GLY A 608 -7.22 2.34 12.04
C GLY A 608 -6.90 3.40 13.09
N GLY A 609 -7.59 4.54 13.06
CA GLY A 609 -7.41 5.61 14.04
C GLY A 609 -7.80 5.19 15.46
N ALA A 610 -9.00 4.61 15.62
CA ALA A 610 -9.46 4.05 16.90
C ALA A 610 -8.54 2.92 17.39
N ALA A 611 -8.10 2.03 16.50
CA ALA A 611 -7.19 0.94 16.85
C ALA A 611 -5.81 1.44 17.32
N ALA A 612 -5.27 2.47 16.67
CA ALA A 612 -4.02 3.11 17.05
C ALA A 612 -4.13 3.77 18.42
N ILE A 613 -5.21 4.51 18.67
CA ILE A 613 -5.46 5.16 19.97
C ILE A 613 -5.64 4.13 21.07
N LEU A 614 -6.35 3.02 20.83
CA LEU A 614 -6.52 1.96 21.84
C LEU A 614 -5.17 1.31 22.21
N GLY A 615 -4.35 1.01 21.20
CA GLY A 615 -3.01 0.44 21.39
C GLY A 615 -2.06 1.41 22.13
N ALA A 616 -2.09 2.69 21.75
CA ALA A 616 -1.30 3.75 22.38
C ALA A 616 -1.73 4.01 23.82
N PHE A 617 -3.04 4.12 24.07
CA PHE A 617 -3.60 4.39 25.39
C PHE A 617 -3.19 3.30 26.38
N LYS A 618 -3.35 2.03 25.97
CA LYS A 618 -2.90 0.88 26.77
C LYS A 618 -1.43 0.96 27.16
N ALA A 619 -0.56 1.23 26.18
CA ALA A 619 0.87 1.30 26.44
C ALA A 619 1.24 2.53 27.31
N THR A 620 0.61 3.67 27.06
CA THR A 620 0.89 4.95 27.74
C THR A 620 0.50 4.89 29.21
N VAL A 621 -0.70 4.40 29.53
CA VAL A 621 -1.17 4.29 30.93
C VAL A 621 -0.30 3.32 31.72
N LYS A 622 0.17 2.22 31.10
CA LYS A 622 1.09 1.27 31.75
C LYS A 622 2.47 1.86 32.07
N GLN A 623 2.89 2.90 31.37
CA GLN A 623 4.16 3.60 31.63
C GLN A 623 4.00 4.81 32.55
N GLY A 624 2.98 4.82 33.42
CA GLY A 624 2.81 5.85 34.46
C GLY A 624 2.59 7.24 33.86
N PHE A 625 1.53 7.42 33.07
CA PHE A 625 1.18 8.72 32.52
C PHE A 625 0.70 9.67 33.63
N LYS A 626 1.23 10.89 33.67
CA LYS A 626 1.09 11.84 34.81
C LYS A 626 -0.07 12.82 34.69
N ASP A 627 -0.60 13.05 33.49
CA ASP A 627 -1.72 13.96 33.24
C ASP A 627 -3.03 13.21 32.96
N ASN A 628 -4.15 13.92 32.88
CA ASN A 628 -5.42 13.31 32.49
C ASN A 628 -5.33 12.91 31.02
N LEU A 629 -5.68 11.66 30.72
CA LEU A 629 -5.71 11.13 29.36
C LEU A 629 -7.03 10.44 29.08
N HIS A 630 -7.70 10.88 28.03
CA HIS A 630 -8.94 10.29 27.55
C HIS A 630 -8.74 9.69 26.16
N ALA A 631 -9.16 8.45 25.95
CA ALA A 631 -9.27 7.84 24.63
C ALA A 631 -10.74 7.76 24.23
N VAL A 632 -11.14 8.54 23.23
CA VAL A 632 -12.49 8.63 22.68
C VAL A 632 -12.55 7.84 21.36
N PHE A 633 -13.47 6.90 21.25
CA PHE A 633 -13.64 6.02 20.09
C PHE A 633 -14.97 6.31 19.41
N CYS A 634 -14.91 6.82 18.18
CA CYS A 634 -16.11 7.12 17.37
C CYS A 634 -16.42 5.92 16.49
N LEU A 635 -17.24 4.99 16.98
CA LEU A 635 -17.49 3.70 16.35
C LEU A 635 -18.77 3.70 15.51
N ALA A 636 -18.68 3.32 14.25
CA ALA A 636 -19.82 3.10 13.37
C ALA A 636 -19.45 2.13 12.24
N GLU A 637 -20.45 1.58 11.55
CA GLU A 637 -20.28 0.96 10.24
C GLU A 637 -21.03 1.82 9.23
N ASN A 638 -20.37 2.24 8.14
CA ASN A 638 -21.02 3.02 7.09
C ASN A 638 -21.64 2.07 6.07
N SER A 639 -22.88 1.67 6.35
CA SER A 639 -23.60 0.64 5.59
C SER A 639 -24.64 1.23 4.63
N VAL A 640 -25.02 0.44 3.62
CA VAL A 640 -26.16 0.74 2.73
C VAL A 640 -27.42 0.10 3.28
N GLY A 641 -28.50 0.87 3.37
CA GLY A 641 -29.80 0.37 3.80
C GLY A 641 -30.91 1.41 3.68
N PRO A 642 -32.17 1.06 3.92
CA PRO A 642 -33.31 1.98 3.80
C PRO A 642 -33.22 3.21 4.72
N THR A 643 -32.54 3.06 5.86
CA THR A 643 -32.30 4.12 6.85
C THR A 643 -30.97 4.85 6.66
N ALA A 644 -30.19 4.51 5.63
CA ALA A 644 -28.91 5.15 5.37
C ALA A 644 -29.07 6.66 5.17
N THR A 645 -28.05 7.40 5.62
CA THR A 645 -27.93 8.81 5.29
C THR A 645 -27.89 8.98 3.78
N ARG A 646 -28.62 9.97 3.29
CA ARG A 646 -28.67 10.32 1.87
C ARG A 646 -27.80 11.54 1.59
N PRO A 647 -27.25 11.66 0.38
CA PRO A 647 -26.95 12.98 -0.13
C PRO A 647 -28.20 13.87 0.01
N ASP A 648 -28.01 15.12 0.39
CA ASP A 648 -29.01 16.15 0.72
C ASP A 648 -29.66 16.03 2.12
N ASP A 649 -29.42 14.95 2.88
CA ASP A 649 -29.81 14.94 4.30
C ASP A 649 -29.01 16.02 5.06
N ILE A 650 -29.63 16.68 6.03
CA ILE A 650 -28.96 17.65 6.93
C ILE A 650 -28.85 17.04 8.32
N HIS A 651 -27.63 16.86 8.81
CA HIS A 651 -27.37 16.40 10.18
C HIS A 651 -27.13 17.57 11.11
N THR A 652 -27.72 17.53 12.31
CA THR A 652 -27.34 18.42 13.41
C THR A 652 -26.28 17.73 14.25
N MET A 653 -25.07 18.25 14.22
CA MET A 653 -23.89 17.67 14.88
C MET A 653 -23.89 17.97 16.37
N TYR A 654 -23.07 17.27 17.17
CA TYR A 654 -22.97 17.50 18.61
C TYR A 654 -22.47 18.92 18.98
N SER A 655 -21.76 19.57 18.05
CA SER A 655 -21.42 21.00 18.15
C SER A 655 -22.64 21.93 18.22
N GLY A 656 -23.79 21.51 17.67
CA GLY A 656 -24.95 22.34 17.36
C GLY A 656 -25.01 22.80 15.90
N LYS A 657 -23.89 22.71 15.16
CA LYS A 657 -23.83 23.07 13.74
C LYS A 657 -24.59 22.06 12.86
N THR A 658 -25.15 22.56 11.77
CA THR A 658 -25.86 21.79 10.74
C THR A 658 -24.96 21.48 9.56
N VAL A 659 -25.02 20.25 9.06
CA VAL A 659 -24.18 19.77 7.96
C VAL A 659 -25.05 19.14 6.88
N GLU A 660 -25.07 19.75 5.69
CA GLU A 660 -25.66 19.19 4.48
C GLU A 660 -24.73 18.09 3.94
N ILE A 661 -25.22 16.86 3.86
CA ILE A 661 -24.43 15.73 3.39
C ILE A 661 -24.44 15.73 1.88
N ASN A 662 -23.33 16.05 1.22
CA ASN A 662 -23.21 15.93 -0.24
C ASN A 662 -22.40 14.68 -0.66
N ASN A 663 -21.77 13.98 0.29
CA ASN A 663 -21.08 12.72 0.03
C ASN A 663 -21.10 11.81 1.27
N THR A 664 -21.76 10.65 1.20
CA THR A 664 -21.84 9.74 2.34
C THR A 664 -20.56 8.93 2.58
N ASP A 665 -19.60 8.99 1.66
CA ASP A 665 -18.24 8.42 1.77
C ASP A 665 -17.25 9.38 2.45
N ALA A 666 -17.74 10.54 2.88
CA ALA A 666 -17.02 11.49 3.73
C ALA A 666 -17.57 11.43 5.17
N GLU A 667 -17.72 10.22 5.69
CA GLU A 667 -18.34 9.89 6.97
C GLU A 667 -17.38 10.05 8.16
N GLY A 668 -16.10 9.74 7.97
CA GLY A 668 -15.11 9.74 9.05
C GLY A 668 -14.99 11.09 9.76
N ARG A 669 -15.08 12.18 9.00
CA ARG A 669 -15.04 13.53 9.56
C ARG A 669 -16.31 13.86 10.36
N LEU A 670 -17.47 13.31 9.99
CA LEU A 670 -18.72 13.52 10.74
C LEU A 670 -18.63 12.87 12.13
N VAL A 671 -18.15 11.62 12.19
CA VAL A 671 -18.04 10.89 13.45
C VAL A 671 -16.95 11.49 14.36
N LEU A 672 -15.85 12.00 13.78
CA LEU A 672 -14.78 12.67 14.51
C LEU A 672 -15.22 14.03 15.05
N SER A 673 -15.96 14.83 14.27
CA SER A 673 -16.49 16.13 14.70
C SER A 673 -17.28 16.02 16.00
N ASP A 674 -18.15 15.02 16.11
CA ASP A 674 -18.87 14.74 17.35
C ASP A 674 -17.92 14.36 18.51
N GLY A 675 -16.91 13.54 18.22
CA GLY A 675 -15.93 13.08 19.20
C GLY A 675 -15.01 14.19 19.74
N VAL A 676 -14.50 15.08 18.88
CA VAL A 676 -13.64 16.20 19.30
C VAL A 676 -14.45 17.24 20.08
N VAL A 677 -15.72 17.46 19.72
CA VAL A 677 -16.59 18.36 20.49
C VAL A 677 -16.89 17.76 21.86
N TYR A 678 -17.15 16.45 21.96
CA TYR A 678 -17.31 15.76 23.24
C TYR A 678 -16.04 15.87 24.10
N ALA A 679 -14.86 15.69 23.49
CA ALA A 679 -13.59 15.87 24.19
C ALA A 679 -13.41 17.29 24.75
N SER A 680 -13.84 18.30 23.99
CA SER A 680 -13.77 19.71 24.41
C SER A 680 -14.83 20.05 25.49
N LYS A 681 -16.11 19.75 25.23
CA LYS A 681 -17.24 20.15 26.08
C LYS A 681 -17.39 19.31 27.35
N ASP A 682 -17.32 17.99 27.22
CA ASP A 682 -17.66 17.06 28.30
C ASP A 682 -16.43 16.61 29.08
N LEU A 683 -15.28 16.52 28.42
CA LEU A 683 -14.01 16.13 29.06
C LEU A 683 -13.11 17.33 29.40
N SER A 684 -13.45 18.55 28.94
CA SER A 684 -12.65 19.77 29.18
C SER A 684 -11.19 19.60 28.77
N ALA A 685 -10.93 18.94 27.64
CA ALA A 685 -9.57 18.69 27.16
C ALA A 685 -8.88 19.99 26.70
N ASP A 686 -7.66 20.23 27.17
CA ASP A 686 -6.78 21.33 26.75
C ASP A 686 -6.09 21.02 25.41
N ILE A 687 -5.81 19.74 25.18
CA ILE A 687 -5.14 19.22 23.99
C ILE A 687 -6.00 18.10 23.40
N ILE A 688 -6.40 18.24 22.15
CA ILE A 688 -7.18 17.26 21.40
C ILE A 688 -6.35 16.79 20.20
N LEU A 689 -5.99 15.52 20.18
CA LEU A 689 -5.42 14.88 19.00
C LEU A 689 -6.44 13.92 18.41
N ASP A 690 -6.84 14.12 17.16
CA ASP A 690 -7.66 13.16 16.44
C ASP A 690 -6.85 12.40 15.38
N MET A 691 -7.12 11.10 15.25
CA MET A 691 -6.41 10.21 14.34
C MET A 691 -7.39 9.40 13.51
N ALA A 692 -7.16 9.36 12.20
CA ALA A 692 -8.12 8.81 11.26
C ALA A 692 -7.48 8.25 9.99
N THR A 693 -8.05 7.17 9.45
CA THR A 693 -7.86 6.78 8.05
C THR A 693 -8.84 7.60 7.20
N LEU A 694 -8.55 8.89 6.98
CA LEU A 694 -9.61 9.82 6.59
C LEU A 694 -9.77 9.96 5.08
N THR A 695 -8.67 10.16 4.34
CA THR A 695 -8.76 10.52 2.93
C THR A 695 -7.84 9.69 2.04
N GLY A 696 -8.33 9.30 0.86
CA GLY A 696 -7.44 8.81 -0.21
C GLY A 696 -6.43 9.87 -0.68
N ALA A 697 -6.77 11.15 -0.52
CA ALA A 697 -5.92 12.29 -0.86
C ALA A 697 -4.63 12.34 -0.02
N GLN A 698 -4.65 11.88 1.25
CA GLN A 698 -3.44 11.79 2.07
C GLN A 698 -2.33 11.02 1.34
N GLY A 699 -2.65 9.89 0.71
CA GLY A 699 -1.67 9.08 -0.01
C GLY A 699 -1.07 9.78 -1.23
N ILE A 700 -1.77 10.74 -1.81
CA ILE A 700 -1.28 11.60 -2.89
C ILE A 700 -0.39 12.72 -2.31
N SER A 701 -0.81 13.33 -1.20
CA SER A 701 -0.12 14.46 -0.57
C SER A 701 1.20 14.07 0.11
N THR A 702 1.18 13.04 0.97
CA THR A 702 2.33 12.67 1.83
C THR A 702 2.85 11.25 1.58
N GLY A 703 2.20 10.50 0.68
CA GLY A 703 2.66 9.17 0.28
C GLY A 703 2.24 8.07 1.25
N LYS A 704 2.86 6.88 1.09
CA LYS A 704 2.45 5.66 1.79
C LYS A 704 3.03 5.47 3.19
N TYR A 705 4.08 6.22 3.53
CA TYR A 705 4.85 6.00 4.75
C TYR A 705 4.68 7.14 5.77
N HIS A 706 4.28 8.32 5.31
CA HIS A 706 4.09 9.50 6.14
C HIS A 706 2.61 9.74 6.38
N ALA A 707 2.21 9.84 7.63
CA ALA A 707 0.92 10.43 7.97
C ALA A 707 0.91 11.90 7.58
N ALA A 708 -0.27 12.40 7.22
CA ALA A 708 -0.50 13.81 7.05
C ALA A 708 -0.94 14.41 8.39
N VAL A 709 -0.23 15.45 8.85
CA VAL A 709 -0.56 16.13 10.11
C VAL A 709 -1.01 17.55 9.82
N MET A 710 -2.02 18.02 10.53
CA MET A 710 -2.48 19.40 10.47
C MET A 710 -2.86 19.87 11.88
N THR A 711 -2.52 21.09 12.24
CA THR A 711 -2.73 21.59 13.60
C THR A 711 -2.90 23.10 13.60
N ASN A 712 -3.61 23.61 14.61
CA ASN A 712 -3.72 25.05 14.87
C ASN A 712 -2.46 25.64 15.56
N ASN A 713 -1.43 24.82 15.81
CA ASN A 713 -0.24 25.23 16.54
C ASN A 713 1.06 24.72 15.88
N GLU A 714 1.92 25.66 15.45
CA GLU A 714 3.19 25.39 14.76
C GLU A 714 4.18 24.55 15.59
N GLN A 715 4.24 24.75 16.92
CA GLN A 715 5.14 23.97 17.78
C GLN A 715 4.74 22.50 17.81
N TRP A 716 3.43 22.24 17.84
CA TRP A 716 2.87 20.88 17.78
C TRP A 716 3.04 20.24 16.41
N GLU A 717 3.00 21.03 15.33
CA GLU A 717 3.30 20.53 13.99
C GLU A 717 4.73 19.97 13.92
N ALA A 718 5.69 20.80 14.36
CA ALA A 718 7.09 20.41 14.39
C ALA A 718 7.33 19.23 15.37
N ALA A 719 6.60 19.20 16.49
CA ALA A 719 6.65 18.09 17.44
C ALA A 719 6.18 16.78 16.80
N CYS A 720 5.06 16.77 16.09
CA CYS A 720 4.54 15.59 15.39
C CYS A 720 5.55 15.02 14.39
N VAL A 721 6.20 15.88 13.59
CA VAL A 721 7.24 15.45 12.64
C VAL A 721 8.43 14.83 13.36
N ARG A 722 8.87 15.43 14.48
CA ARG A 722 9.98 14.89 15.30
C ARG A 722 9.61 13.56 15.96
N ALA A 723 8.42 13.45 16.55
CA ALA A 723 7.89 12.20 17.12
C ALA A 723 7.81 11.10 16.07
N GLY A 724 7.38 11.42 14.84
CA GLY A 724 7.34 10.45 13.76
C GLY A 724 8.73 9.94 13.40
N ARG A 725 9.75 10.82 13.40
CA ARG A 725 11.14 10.43 13.14
C ARG A 725 11.74 9.60 14.28
N SER A 726 11.47 9.91 15.54
CA SER A 726 12.00 9.17 16.71
C SER A 726 11.29 7.84 16.97
N SER A 727 10.05 7.69 16.51
CA SER A 727 9.24 6.46 16.65
C SER A 727 9.26 5.55 15.42
N GLY A 728 9.55 6.10 14.24
CA GLY A 728 9.43 5.41 12.95
C GLY A 728 8.01 5.43 12.35
N ASP A 729 7.02 5.99 13.05
CA ASP A 729 5.70 6.30 12.48
C ASP A 729 5.72 7.71 11.88
N LEU A 730 6.28 7.82 10.67
CA LEU A 730 6.63 9.10 10.04
C LEU A 730 5.42 10.01 9.82
N ALA A 731 5.63 11.32 9.91
CA ALA A 731 4.62 12.33 9.68
C ALA A 731 5.18 13.48 8.81
N HIS A 732 4.30 14.13 8.05
CA HIS A 732 4.59 15.34 7.30
C HIS A 732 3.42 16.32 7.41
N PRO A 733 3.68 17.63 7.57
CA PRO A 733 2.62 18.61 7.70
C PRO A 733 1.84 18.82 6.40
N LEU A 734 0.56 19.11 6.56
CA LEU A 734 -0.34 19.67 5.57
C LEU A 734 -0.47 21.18 5.79
N VAL A 735 -1.00 21.90 4.80
CA VAL A 735 -1.29 23.32 4.93
C VAL A 735 -2.48 23.52 5.88
N TYR A 736 -2.27 24.25 6.98
CA TYR A 736 -3.33 24.78 7.83
C TYR A 736 -3.64 26.22 7.42
N CYS A 737 -4.77 26.42 6.74
CA CYS A 737 -5.20 27.73 6.27
C CYS A 737 -6.74 27.79 6.18
N PRO A 738 -7.45 27.86 7.32
CA PRO A 738 -8.91 27.87 7.37
C PRO A 738 -9.53 28.94 6.46
N GLU A 739 -8.93 30.12 6.39
CA GLU A 739 -9.41 31.28 5.64
C GLU A 739 -9.41 31.08 4.12
N LEU A 740 -8.57 30.20 3.58
CA LEU A 740 -8.53 29.89 2.15
C LEU A 740 -9.29 28.61 1.79
N HIS A 741 -9.33 27.65 2.70
CA HIS A 741 -9.81 26.29 2.39
C HIS A 741 -11.20 25.98 2.94
N PHE A 742 -11.69 26.69 3.96
CA PHE A 742 -12.98 26.34 4.57
C PHE A 742 -14.20 26.73 3.70
N SER A 743 -14.03 27.70 2.79
CA SER A 743 -15.05 28.09 1.80
C SER A 743 -15.47 26.93 0.88
N GLU A 744 -14.64 25.90 0.73
CA GLU A 744 -14.95 24.65 0.02
C GLU A 744 -16.18 23.91 0.57
N PHE A 745 -16.58 24.21 1.81
CA PHE A 745 -17.74 23.59 2.47
C PHE A 745 -18.99 24.47 2.46
N THR A 746 -19.06 25.50 1.61
CA THR A 746 -20.23 26.39 1.55
C THR A 746 -21.52 25.60 1.24
N SER A 747 -22.55 25.81 2.08
CA SER A 747 -23.92 25.31 1.87
C SER A 747 -24.88 26.48 1.72
N ALA A 748 -25.96 26.29 0.96
CA ALA A 748 -27.04 27.27 0.85
C ALA A 748 -28.11 27.09 1.93
N VAL A 749 -28.12 25.95 2.64
CA VAL A 749 -29.25 25.52 3.50
C VAL A 749 -28.82 24.99 4.88
N ALA A 750 -27.52 24.84 5.11
CA ALA A 750 -26.93 24.42 6.38
C ALA A 750 -25.68 25.27 6.68
N ASP A 751 -25.08 25.10 7.85
CA ASP A 751 -23.84 25.83 8.20
C ASP A 751 -22.67 25.42 7.30
N MET A 752 -22.65 24.17 6.81
CA MET A 752 -21.63 23.67 5.90
C MET A 752 -22.05 22.38 5.16
N LYS A 753 -21.30 22.00 4.13
CA LYS A 753 -21.31 20.66 3.49
C LYS A 753 -20.22 19.77 4.06
N ASN A 754 -20.35 18.44 3.91
CA ASN A 754 -19.33 17.51 4.41
C ASN A 754 -18.20 17.20 3.42
N SER A 755 -18.38 17.41 2.12
CA SER A 755 -17.34 17.25 1.11
C SER A 755 -17.09 18.53 0.32
N VAL A 756 -15.82 18.74 -0.03
CA VAL A 756 -15.33 19.91 -0.78
C VAL A 756 -16.00 20.04 -2.14
N ALA A 757 -16.12 21.27 -2.63
CA ALA A 757 -16.58 21.58 -3.98
C ALA A 757 -15.51 21.25 -5.03
N ASP A 758 -14.26 21.65 -4.78
CA ASP A 758 -13.10 21.31 -5.60
C ASP A 758 -12.21 20.27 -4.90
N ARG A 759 -12.02 19.12 -5.56
CA ARG A 759 -11.18 18.02 -5.05
C ARG A 759 -9.68 18.27 -5.28
N GLU A 760 -9.32 19.20 -6.15
CA GLU A 760 -7.91 19.55 -6.44
C GLU A 760 -7.37 20.61 -5.47
N ASN A 761 -8.22 21.24 -4.66
CA ASN A 761 -7.86 22.26 -3.69
C ASN A 761 -7.61 21.68 -2.28
N ALA A 762 -6.40 21.17 -2.03
CA ALA A 762 -5.92 20.75 -0.71
C ALA A 762 -6.88 19.78 0.06
N GLN A 763 -7.48 18.82 -0.64
CA GLN A 763 -8.56 17.96 -0.10
C GLN A 763 -8.28 17.33 1.28
N SER A 764 -7.05 16.90 1.56
CA SER A 764 -6.67 16.32 2.86
C SER A 764 -6.67 17.38 3.98
N SER A 765 -6.20 18.60 3.71
CA SER A 765 -6.31 19.74 4.65
C SER A 765 -7.77 20.09 4.91
N CYS A 766 -8.59 20.20 3.85
CA CYS A 766 -10.01 20.52 4.00
C CYS A 766 -10.73 19.49 4.87
N ALA A 767 -10.40 18.20 4.73
CA ALA A 767 -10.99 17.13 5.54
C ALA A 767 -10.71 17.29 7.04
N GLY A 768 -9.49 17.67 7.41
CA GLY A 768 -9.19 18.02 8.80
C GLY A 768 -9.91 19.30 9.21
N LEU A 769 -9.93 20.34 8.37
CA LEU A 769 -10.53 21.64 8.71
C LEU A 769 -12.03 21.53 8.98
N PHE A 770 -12.71 20.61 8.29
CA PHE A 770 -14.08 20.25 8.62
C PHE A 770 -14.20 19.86 10.09
N ILE A 771 -13.35 18.95 10.60
CA ILE A 771 -13.34 18.50 12.00
C ILE A 771 -13.04 19.68 12.94
N GLY A 772 -11.96 20.41 12.66
CA GLY A 772 -11.54 21.57 13.45
C GLY A 772 -12.60 22.68 13.53
N SER A 773 -13.40 22.85 12.47
CA SER A 773 -14.47 23.84 12.46
C SER A 773 -15.55 23.58 13.53
N HIS A 774 -15.73 22.32 13.97
CA HIS A 774 -16.71 22.01 15.02
C HIS A 774 -16.24 22.38 16.43
N LEU A 775 -14.93 22.50 16.64
CA LEU A 775 -14.37 23.13 17.83
C LEU A 775 -14.47 24.66 17.77
N GLY A 776 -14.37 25.21 16.55
CA GLY A 776 -14.17 26.64 16.30
C GLY A 776 -12.69 26.93 16.04
N PHE A 777 -12.38 27.72 15.00
CA PHE A 777 -10.99 28.04 14.65
C PHE A 777 -10.33 29.00 15.66
N ASP A 778 -11.13 29.62 16.53
CA ASP A 778 -10.76 30.45 17.66
C ASP A 778 -10.68 29.67 18.99
N TRP A 779 -10.90 28.35 18.97
CA TRP A 779 -10.80 27.53 20.17
C TRP A 779 -9.40 27.63 20.80
N PRO A 780 -9.28 27.95 22.10
CA PRO A 780 -8.00 28.33 22.71
C PRO A 780 -7.05 27.15 22.99
N GLY A 781 -7.55 25.91 22.91
CA GLY A 781 -6.74 24.72 23.12
C GLY A 781 -5.90 24.35 21.90
N ILE A 782 -5.13 23.27 22.05
CA ILE A 782 -4.30 22.73 20.97
C ILE A 782 -5.04 21.60 20.27
N TRP A 783 -5.23 21.71 18.96
CA TRP A 783 -5.86 20.68 18.15
C TRP A 783 -4.90 20.14 17.10
N VAL A 784 -4.73 18.82 17.07
CA VAL A 784 -3.87 18.10 16.11
C VAL A 784 -4.67 17.04 15.38
N HIS A 785 -4.80 17.16 14.07
CA HIS A 785 -5.35 16.15 13.18
C HIS A 785 -4.24 15.29 12.56
N VAL A 786 -4.42 13.97 12.55
CA VAL A 786 -3.49 13.01 11.94
C VAL A 786 -4.22 12.06 10.98
N ASP A 787 -4.05 12.27 9.67
CA ASP A 787 -4.55 11.36 8.63
C ASP A 787 -3.51 10.27 8.33
N ILE A 788 -3.90 9.02 8.62
CA ILE A 788 -3.08 7.81 8.52
C ILE A 788 -3.60 6.83 7.46
N ALA A 789 -4.43 7.27 6.51
CA ALA A 789 -5.09 6.42 5.51
C ALA A 789 -4.15 5.44 4.79
N SER A 790 -3.00 5.90 4.31
CA SER A 790 -2.02 5.07 3.60
C SER A 790 -1.04 4.37 4.55
N PRO A 791 -0.47 5.03 5.58
CA PRO A 791 0.47 4.40 6.51
C PRO A 791 -0.10 3.25 7.35
N VAL A 792 -1.44 3.17 7.52
CA VAL A 792 -2.11 2.13 8.30
C VAL A 792 -1.85 0.71 7.77
N HIS A 793 -1.42 0.56 6.51
CA HIS A 793 -1.13 -0.76 5.92
C HIS A 793 0.10 -0.76 5.01
N ALA A 794 0.72 -1.94 4.89
CA ALA A 794 1.81 -2.20 3.97
C ALA A 794 1.54 -3.51 3.22
N GLY A 795 1.22 -3.39 1.93
CA GLY A 795 0.64 -4.49 1.16
C GLY A 795 -0.69 -4.93 1.78
N GLU A 796 -0.83 -6.24 2.01
CA GLU A 796 -2.07 -6.84 2.54
C GLU A 796 -2.19 -6.86 4.07
N ARG A 797 -1.29 -6.19 4.79
CA ARG A 797 -1.21 -6.26 6.25
C ARG A 797 -1.21 -4.89 6.90
N ALA A 798 -1.96 -4.77 7.99
CA ALA A 798 -1.90 -3.62 8.88
C ALA A 798 -0.49 -3.44 9.46
N THR A 799 -0.10 -2.17 9.64
CA THR A 799 1.19 -1.80 10.22
C THR A 799 1.11 -1.58 11.72
N GLY A 800 -0.07 -1.26 12.27
CA GLY A 800 -0.20 -0.76 13.65
C GLY A 800 0.36 0.65 13.81
N PHE A 801 0.33 1.45 12.74
CA PHE A 801 0.78 2.84 12.72
C PHE A 801 0.02 3.68 13.75
N GLY A 802 0.68 4.69 14.32
CA GLY A 802 0.10 5.68 15.23
C GLY A 802 0.43 5.39 16.70
N VAL A 803 0.54 4.11 17.08
CA VAL A 803 0.88 3.71 18.45
C VAL A 803 2.24 4.26 18.89
N ALA A 804 3.26 4.06 18.06
CA ALA A 804 4.62 4.49 18.41
C ALA A 804 4.75 6.03 18.35
N MET A 805 4.04 6.67 17.42
CA MET A 805 3.99 8.14 17.31
C MET A 805 3.40 8.77 18.57
N LEU A 806 2.27 8.26 19.07
CA LEU A 806 1.62 8.81 20.27
C LEU A 806 2.46 8.62 21.53
N LEU A 807 3.06 7.43 21.69
CA LEU A 807 3.99 7.16 22.79
C LEU A 807 5.20 8.10 22.79
N ALA A 808 5.75 8.43 21.61
CA ALA A 808 6.84 9.39 21.50
C ALA A 808 6.34 10.83 21.75
N LEU A 809 5.28 11.25 21.07
CA LEU A 809 4.76 12.63 21.14
C LEU A 809 4.43 13.03 22.58
N PHE A 810 3.75 12.17 23.33
CA PHE A 810 3.34 12.42 24.72
C PHE A 810 4.28 11.79 25.76
N GLY A 811 5.44 11.29 25.32
CA GLY A 811 6.39 10.58 26.18
C GLY A 811 6.91 11.41 27.36
N GLN A 812 6.94 12.74 27.25
CA GLN A 812 7.35 13.66 28.33
C GLN A 812 6.48 13.54 29.60
N ALA A 813 5.20 13.22 29.44
CA ALA A 813 4.26 13.06 30.55
C ALA A 813 4.30 11.65 31.17
N SER A 814 5.21 10.78 30.71
CA SER A 814 5.43 9.45 31.28
C SER A 814 6.49 9.46 32.39
N GLU A 815 6.42 8.48 33.29
CA GLU A 815 7.51 8.16 34.23
C GLU A 815 8.70 7.47 33.56
N ASP A 816 8.55 7.02 32.31
CA ASP A 816 9.54 6.19 31.62
C ASP A 816 10.69 7.02 30.99
N PRO A 817 11.96 6.77 31.35
CA PRO A 817 13.10 7.51 30.81
C PRO A 817 13.28 7.37 29.28
N LEU A 818 12.93 6.22 28.70
CA LEU A 818 13.04 6.01 27.26
C LEU A 818 12.03 6.90 26.54
N LEU A 819 10.76 6.91 26.97
CA LEU A 819 9.71 7.72 26.35
C LEU A 819 9.99 9.22 26.50
N ASN A 820 10.51 9.63 27.67
CA ASN A 820 10.99 10.99 27.89
C ASN A 820 12.10 11.38 26.89
N SER A 821 13.05 10.47 26.62
CA SER A 821 14.17 10.74 25.71
C SER A 821 13.77 10.88 24.23
N VAL A 822 12.72 10.18 23.79
CA VAL A 822 12.24 10.24 22.40
C VAL A 822 11.19 11.30 22.17
N SER A 823 10.73 11.96 23.24
CA SER A 823 9.69 12.97 23.17
C SER A 823 10.20 14.30 22.60
N PRO A 824 9.47 14.90 21.64
CA PRO A 824 9.90 16.15 21.00
C PRO A 824 9.47 17.42 21.76
N LEU A 825 8.62 17.27 22.78
CA LEU A 825 8.11 18.34 23.64
C LEU A 825 8.97 18.40 24.92
N GLY A 826 9.31 19.60 25.39
CA GLY A 826 10.15 19.80 26.58
C GLY A 826 11.66 20.00 26.35
N ALA A 827 12.14 19.94 25.11
CA ALA A 827 13.55 20.18 24.76
C ALA A 827 13.95 21.67 24.73
N SER A 828 13.47 22.48 25.69
CA SER A 828 13.77 23.92 25.77
C SER A 828 14.66 24.28 26.96
N THR A 829 15.91 23.79 27.00
CA THR A 829 17.03 24.43 27.74
C THR A 829 18.43 23.93 27.36
N VAL A 830 18.64 23.45 26.13
CA VAL A 830 19.99 23.34 25.56
C VAL A 830 19.96 24.08 24.24
N LYS A 831 20.62 25.24 24.21
CA LYS A 831 20.88 26.07 23.02
C LYS A 831 20.99 25.19 21.77
N SER A 832 20.06 25.38 20.83
CA SER A 832 20.19 25.27 19.36
C SER A 832 21.40 24.51 18.77
N ALA A 833 21.76 23.34 19.31
CA ALA A 833 22.82 22.50 18.76
C ALA A 833 22.44 21.98 17.36
N SER A 834 21.14 21.86 17.07
CA SER A 834 20.64 21.45 15.76
C SER A 834 20.69 22.56 14.70
N GLU A 835 20.57 23.84 15.09
CA GLU A 835 20.76 24.95 14.13
C GLU A 835 22.25 25.10 13.80
N ASP A 836 23.12 25.01 14.79
CA ASP A 836 24.58 25.03 14.62
C ASP A 836 25.10 23.88 13.76
N GLN A 837 24.50 22.69 13.89
CA GLN A 837 24.90 21.50 13.14
C GLN A 837 24.37 21.52 11.70
N MET A 838 23.17 22.07 11.48
CA MET A 838 22.61 22.29 10.14
C MET A 838 23.36 23.41 9.39
N GLU A 839 23.80 24.47 10.10
CA GLU A 839 24.61 25.54 9.53
C GLU A 839 26.05 25.08 9.22
N ARG A 840 26.64 24.20 10.06
CA ARG A 840 27.94 23.56 9.79
C ARG A 840 27.88 22.62 8.58
N ASP A 841 26.80 21.86 8.42
CA ASP A 841 26.61 20.98 7.24
C ASP A 841 26.33 21.79 5.96
N CYS A 842 25.65 22.93 6.06
CA CYS A 842 25.48 23.86 4.94
C CYS A 842 26.80 24.53 4.54
N LYS A 843 27.66 24.90 5.51
CA LYS A 843 28.99 25.47 5.23
C LYS A 843 29.96 24.43 4.63
N ARG A 844 29.88 23.15 5.03
CA ARG A 844 30.68 22.06 4.45
C ARG A 844 30.35 21.72 3.00
N ARG A 845 29.10 21.94 2.56
CA ARG A 845 28.68 21.69 1.16
C ARG A 845 28.99 22.83 0.19
N ARG A 846 29.47 23.98 0.65
CA ARG A 846 29.91 25.10 -0.21
C ARG A 846 31.41 25.07 -0.54
N LEU A 847 32.16 24.06 -0.08
CA LEU A 847 33.60 23.95 -0.26
C LEU A 847 34.05 22.63 -0.95
N VAL A 848 33.16 22.01 -1.74
CA VAL A 848 33.50 20.88 -2.64
C VAL A 848 33.04 21.21 -4.04
#